data_AF-A0AAU7UFG6-F1
#
_entry.id   AF-A0AAU7UFG6-F1
#
_cell.length_a   1.000
_cell.length_b   1.000
_cell.length_c   1.000
_cell.angle_alpha   90.00
_cell.angle_beta   90.00
_cell.angle_gamma   90.00
#
_symmetry.space_group_name_H-M   'P 1'
#
loop_
_entity.id
_entity.type
_entity.pdbx_description
1 polymer ?
#
loop_
_entity_poly.entity_id
_entity_poly.type
_entity_poly.pdbx_seq_one_letter_code
_entity_poly.pdbx_strand_id
1 'polypeptide(L)'
;MTNQLPSIIVISSCTGAKLSKPEGQLTLDDFRQGSEHVKEREGALKPYLTSAKRMYTGQQHVQVSQAFDLLSANKDLTSTLKIISAGYGLIDDNTLIAPYETTFNDLSSREVLAWSRQLKIHDDLNVAIRDYDIVVFLLGENYLKSAQLPLVNRSEQSFIFLASGGSARSIPKHSVRQAIMTLANKDAKRFGYGLVGLKGFLFYQLARMVAENPEVLRLWHADPQAAINALESWQENRTATPLLSLPESEPLLAARVDNTATPTDGPRLVPGIHRSNLGFNPLGLSSEEFYPRPQHRLTERPRTRFTVVINNRDKLKITKDEHGNPLPAPRVDRIWKYIEGYGTPDGPRGYLTSLAYHNPSNEPLPETEEGNIYDCGAWSYKNEPYPILKKKDGPLTPERAMRLYEAAGARKGIDIIVSPDMMILDSDTLKRAAEKIEVSLQFAQEMMPLAQGHRLMAVTHGTFEQRHYMMEKYLEMGYTHIALGSLAMKSSRDPQFVYKCVSDAVKYRENFKGIYIHVLGVSSIRWAATLTHLGVDSFDGSSMYMEAFTGGKYLQYLPSSARLIKNHKIVTNAPWSNELPVCKCPACHAMRAEGWDTRAQGGSRKDFQDRPYNGGNEANMGRAVHNINMYLRALNESQYRIYNGDDSLIIKSDFSSQAFGSTLTKPLLFEATRELN
;
A
#
# COMPACT_ATOMS: atom_id res chain seq x y z
N MET A 1 12.96 -47.98 -10.05
CA MET A 1 12.24 -46.73 -9.71
C MET A 1 12.69 -45.70 -10.73
N THR A 2 11.78 -45.11 -11.48
CA THR A 2 12.11 -44.13 -12.51
C THR A 2 12.78 -42.91 -11.86
N ASN A 3 13.94 -42.50 -12.38
CA ASN A 3 14.75 -41.40 -11.82
C ASN A 3 14.15 -40.00 -12.10
N GLN A 4 12.87 -39.94 -12.45
CA GLN A 4 12.19 -38.72 -12.90
C GLN A 4 11.55 -38.02 -11.69
N LEU A 5 11.59 -36.67 -11.70
CA LEU A 5 10.93 -35.87 -10.67
C LEU A 5 9.40 -35.88 -10.89
N PRO A 6 8.58 -35.80 -9.82
CA PRO A 6 7.14 -35.66 -9.98
C PRO A 6 6.77 -34.43 -10.79
N SER A 7 5.84 -34.60 -11.72
CA SER A 7 5.32 -33.53 -12.57
C SER A 7 4.30 -32.66 -11.83
N ILE A 8 4.32 -31.34 -12.08
CA ILE A 8 3.45 -30.38 -11.40
C ILE A 8 2.59 -29.58 -12.39
N ILE A 9 1.30 -29.51 -12.15
CA ILE A 9 0.38 -28.61 -12.85
C ILE A 9 -0.26 -27.63 -11.87
N VAL A 10 -0.34 -26.36 -12.28
CA VAL A 10 -0.94 -25.29 -11.49
C VAL A 10 -2.18 -24.79 -12.21
N ILE A 11 -3.30 -24.80 -11.52
CA ILE A 11 -4.58 -24.29 -12.00
C ILE A 11 -4.83 -22.93 -11.34
N SER A 12 -4.71 -21.86 -12.13
CA SER A 12 -4.94 -20.47 -11.68
C SER A 12 -6.18 -19.89 -12.35
N SER A 13 -6.63 -18.73 -11.88
CA SER A 13 -7.76 -17.98 -12.47
C SER A 13 -7.25 -16.81 -13.31
N CYS A 14 -7.99 -16.47 -14.38
CA CYS A 14 -7.78 -15.22 -15.10
C CYS A 14 -7.96 -14.00 -14.19
N THR A 15 -7.45 -12.84 -14.62
CA THR A 15 -7.57 -11.59 -13.84
C THR A 15 -8.30 -10.51 -14.63
N GLY A 16 -9.05 -9.66 -13.91
CA GLY A 16 -9.74 -8.51 -14.51
C GLY A 16 -8.78 -7.41 -14.99
N ALA A 17 -7.57 -7.37 -14.41
CA ALA A 17 -6.49 -6.53 -14.91
C ALA A 17 -5.85 -7.20 -16.13
N LYS A 18 -5.82 -6.49 -17.25
CA LYS A 18 -5.24 -6.93 -18.52
C LYS A 18 -4.21 -5.93 -19.03
N LEU A 19 -3.29 -6.38 -19.86
CA LEU A 19 -2.22 -5.57 -20.44
C LEU A 19 -2.76 -4.39 -21.25
N SER A 20 -3.82 -4.63 -22.02
CA SER A 20 -4.49 -3.62 -22.83
C SER A 20 -6.00 -3.65 -22.57
N LYS A 21 -6.65 -2.50 -22.76
CA LYS A 21 -8.11 -2.31 -22.67
C LYS A 21 -8.57 -1.42 -23.82
N PRO A 22 -8.46 -1.89 -25.08
CA PRO A 22 -8.89 -1.11 -26.23
C PRO A 22 -10.40 -0.90 -26.21
N GLU A 23 -10.85 0.18 -26.85
CA GLU A 23 -12.26 0.37 -27.16
C GLU A 23 -12.73 -0.77 -28.06
N GLY A 24 -13.87 -1.39 -27.74
CA GLY A 24 -14.38 -2.56 -28.47
C GLY A 24 -13.74 -3.92 -28.10
N GLN A 25 -13.04 -4.01 -26.96
CA GLN A 25 -12.60 -5.30 -26.39
C GLN A 25 -13.77 -6.31 -26.28
N LEU A 26 -13.48 -7.62 -26.28
CA LEU A 26 -14.52 -8.64 -26.19
C LEU A 26 -15.28 -8.53 -24.87
N THR A 27 -16.57 -8.80 -24.90
CA THR A 27 -17.46 -8.81 -23.74
C THR A 27 -18.05 -10.20 -23.53
N LEU A 28 -18.73 -10.42 -22.40
CA LEU A 28 -19.48 -11.67 -22.19
C LEU A 28 -20.49 -11.96 -23.32
N ASP A 29 -21.11 -10.93 -23.87
CA ASP A 29 -22.09 -11.09 -24.96
C ASP A 29 -21.43 -11.52 -26.28
N ASP A 30 -20.17 -11.14 -26.50
CA ASP A 30 -19.39 -11.68 -27.62
C ASP A 30 -19.14 -13.18 -27.44
N PHE A 31 -18.73 -13.61 -26.24
CA PHE A 31 -18.51 -15.04 -25.97
C PHE A 31 -19.82 -15.85 -26.06
N ARG A 32 -20.96 -15.27 -25.67
CA ARG A 32 -22.27 -15.94 -25.76
C ARG A 32 -22.69 -16.25 -27.19
N GLN A 33 -22.23 -15.47 -28.17
CA GLN A 33 -22.50 -15.68 -29.59
C GLN A 33 -21.69 -16.86 -30.17
N GLY A 34 -20.71 -17.38 -29.44
CA GLY A 34 -19.96 -18.58 -29.79
C GLY A 34 -18.58 -18.30 -30.39
N SER A 35 -17.81 -19.38 -30.60
CA SER A 35 -16.39 -19.29 -30.94
C SER A 35 -16.11 -18.65 -32.30
N GLU A 36 -17.01 -18.80 -33.28
CA GLU A 36 -16.82 -18.18 -34.61
C GLU A 36 -16.96 -16.66 -34.55
N HIS A 37 -17.95 -16.14 -33.82
CA HIS A 37 -18.09 -14.70 -33.56
C HIS A 37 -16.88 -14.14 -32.81
N VAL A 38 -16.38 -14.88 -31.81
CA VAL A 38 -15.17 -14.49 -31.07
C VAL A 38 -13.98 -14.40 -32.01
N LYS A 39 -13.72 -15.39 -32.86
CA LYS A 39 -12.60 -15.36 -33.83
C LYS A 39 -12.70 -14.18 -34.80
N GLU A 40 -13.90 -13.86 -35.28
CA GLU A 40 -14.12 -12.69 -36.14
C GLU A 40 -13.73 -11.39 -35.43
N ARG A 41 -14.21 -11.22 -34.19
CA ARG A 41 -13.90 -10.04 -33.36
C ARG A 41 -12.44 -9.98 -32.92
N GLU A 42 -11.79 -11.12 -32.72
CA GLU A 42 -10.33 -11.19 -32.50
C GLU A 42 -9.54 -10.66 -33.70
N GLY A 43 -10.06 -10.82 -34.93
CA GLY A 43 -9.48 -10.24 -36.13
C GLY A 43 -9.36 -8.71 -36.05
N ALA A 44 -10.39 -8.03 -35.53
CA ALA A 44 -10.37 -6.58 -35.28
C ALA A 44 -9.44 -6.18 -34.12
N LEU A 45 -9.15 -7.10 -33.20
CA LEU A 45 -8.29 -6.89 -32.04
C LEU A 45 -6.87 -7.40 -32.23
N LYS A 46 -6.49 -7.81 -33.46
CA LYS A 46 -5.18 -8.40 -33.81
C LYS A 46 -3.97 -7.65 -33.22
N PRO A 47 -3.90 -6.30 -33.21
CA PRO A 47 -2.77 -5.57 -32.61
C PRO A 47 -2.61 -5.78 -31.09
N TYR A 48 -3.66 -6.24 -30.41
CA TYR A 48 -3.70 -6.41 -28.97
C TYR A 48 -3.66 -7.88 -28.52
N LEU A 49 -3.62 -8.83 -29.46
CA LEU A 49 -3.47 -10.25 -29.13
C LEU A 49 -2.10 -10.49 -28.49
N THR A 50 -2.09 -11.18 -27.35
CA THR A 50 -0.87 -11.64 -26.71
C THR A 50 -1.12 -12.92 -25.95
N SER A 51 -0.07 -13.59 -25.49
CA SER A 51 -0.22 -14.82 -24.70
C SER A 51 -0.96 -14.56 -23.40
N ALA A 52 -1.71 -15.54 -22.90
CA ALA A 52 -2.42 -15.43 -21.63
C ALA A 52 -1.49 -15.03 -20.46
N LYS A 53 -0.25 -15.53 -20.46
CA LYS A 53 0.83 -15.16 -19.52
C LYS A 53 1.09 -13.66 -19.51
N ARG A 54 1.13 -13.00 -20.69
CA ARG A 54 1.34 -11.56 -20.82
C ARG A 54 0.06 -10.74 -20.69
N MET A 55 -1.07 -11.30 -21.11
CA MET A 55 -2.36 -10.62 -21.13
C MET A 55 -2.83 -10.28 -19.72
N TYR A 56 -2.76 -11.22 -18.77
CA TYR A 56 -3.24 -11.01 -17.41
C TYR A 56 -2.19 -10.28 -16.57
N THR A 57 -2.61 -9.27 -15.80
CA THR A 57 -1.68 -8.41 -15.03
C THR A 57 -2.06 -8.28 -13.55
N GLY A 58 -3.03 -9.06 -13.07
CA GLY A 58 -3.40 -9.07 -11.66
C GLY A 58 -2.29 -9.64 -10.75
N GLN A 59 -2.25 -9.19 -9.49
CA GLN A 59 -1.16 -9.51 -8.55
C GLN A 59 -0.90 -11.02 -8.38
N GLN A 60 -1.95 -11.85 -8.26
CA GLN A 60 -1.78 -13.30 -8.19
C GLN A 60 -1.11 -13.85 -9.46
N HIS A 61 -1.58 -13.43 -10.64
CA HIS A 61 -1.07 -13.90 -11.92
C HIS A 61 0.38 -13.50 -12.15
N VAL A 62 0.78 -12.30 -11.76
CA VAL A 62 2.18 -11.84 -11.84
C VAL A 62 3.10 -12.75 -11.02
N GLN A 63 2.72 -13.07 -9.78
CA GLN A 63 3.50 -13.97 -8.93
C GLN A 63 3.57 -15.40 -9.48
N VAL A 64 2.45 -15.92 -10.00
CA VAL A 64 2.42 -17.24 -10.63
C VAL A 64 3.29 -17.26 -11.88
N SER A 65 3.25 -16.22 -12.72
CA SER A 65 4.10 -16.13 -13.91
C SER A 65 5.58 -16.14 -13.54
N GLN A 66 5.98 -15.38 -12.51
CA GLN A 66 7.35 -15.39 -11.98
C GLN A 66 7.74 -16.75 -11.40
N ALA A 67 6.80 -17.47 -10.78
CA ALA A 67 7.04 -18.81 -10.29
C ALA A 67 7.36 -19.78 -11.43
N PHE A 68 6.65 -19.69 -12.55
CA PHE A 68 6.94 -20.51 -13.73
C PHE A 68 8.24 -20.12 -14.43
N ASP A 69 8.65 -18.86 -14.38
CA ASP A 69 9.98 -18.45 -14.85
C ASP A 69 11.09 -19.16 -14.04
N LEU A 70 10.90 -19.34 -12.73
CA LEU A 70 11.82 -20.13 -11.89
C LEU A 70 11.80 -21.63 -12.20
N LEU A 71 10.61 -22.22 -12.30
CA LEU A 71 10.46 -23.67 -12.52
C LEU A 71 11.00 -24.08 -13.90
N SER A 72 10.79 -23.26 -14.93
CA SER A 72 11.25 -23.53 -16.29
C SER A 72 12.77 -23.50 -16.47
N ALA A 73 13.52 -22.95 -15.49
CA ALA A 73 14.97 -22.99 -15.50
C ALA A 73 15.52 -24.42 -15.32
N ASN A 74 14.75 -25.33 -14.71
CA ASN A 74 15.11 -26.73 -14.55
C ASN A 74 14.48 -27.60 -15.66
N LYS A 75 15.30 -28.07 -16.59
CA LYS A 75 14.83 -28.87 -17.76
C LYS A 75 14.34 -30.26 -17.39
N ASP A 76 14.75 -30.79 -16.24
CA ASP A 76 14.32 -32.11 -15.76
C ASP A 76 12.96 -32.04 -15.06
N LEU A 77 12.45 -30.83 -14.79
CA LEU A 77 11.16 -30.59 -14.17
C LEU A 77 10.06 -30.40 -15.23
N THR A 78 9.07 -31.29 -15.21
CA THR A 78 7.82 -31.08 -15.95
C THR A 78 6.89 -30.20 -15.13
N SER A 79 6.72 -28.94 -15.54
CA SER A 79 5.81 -27.98 -14.89
C SER A 79 4.87 -27.33 -15.91
N THR A 80 3.59 -27.13 -15.55
CA THR A 80 2.60 -26.52 -16.47
C THR A 80 1.63 -25.59 -15.76
N LEU A 81 1.34 -24.44 -16.38
CA LEU A 81 0.33 -23.49 -15.93
C LEU A 81 -0.92 -23.58 -16.81
N LYS A 82 -2.07 -23.88 -16.20
CA LYS A 82 -3.38 -23.71 -16.83
C LYS A 82 -4.15 -22.58 -16.15
N ILE A 83 -4.88 -21.82 -16.95
CA ILE A 83 -5.64 -20.65 -16.49
C ILE A 83 -7.10 -20.86 -16.82
N ILE A 84 -7.96 -20.84 -15.80
CA ILE A 84 -9.41 -20.78 -15.98
C ILE A 84 -9.79 -19.34 -16.37
N SER A 85 -10.20 -19.18 -17.61
CA SER A 85 -10.65 -17.93 -18.24
C SER A 85 -12.17 -17.87 -18.29
N ALA A 86 -12.74 -16.76 -17.82
CA ALA A 86 -14.19 -16.53 -17.88
C ALA A 86 -14.71 -16.27 -19.31
N GLY A 87 -13.81 -16.00 -20.28
CA GLY A 87 -14.14 -15.93 -21.70
C GLY A 87 -13.74 -17.18 -22.49
N TYR A 88 -12.54 -17.70 -22.23
CA TYR A 88 -11.91 -18.71 -23.08
C TYR A 88 -11.93 -20.15 -22.51
N GLY A 89 -12.53 -20.39 -21.34
CA GLY A 89 -12.47 -21.71 -20.69
C GLY A 89 -11.10 -22.01 -20.09
N LEU A 90 -10.63 -23.26 -20.17
CA LEU A 90 -9.29 -23.63 -19.68
C LEU A 90 -8.24 -23.42 -20.76
N ILE A 91 -7.28 -22.51 -20.52
CA ILE A 91 -6.24 -22.17 -21.51
C ILE A 91 -4.83 -22.35 -20.96
N ASP A 92 -3.87 -22.52 -21.86
CA ASP A 92 -2.44 -22.51 -21.56
C ASP A 92 -1.92 -21.08 -21.36
N ASP A 93 -0.78 -20.96 -20.69
CA ASP A 93 -0.10 -19.68 -20.49
C ASP A 93 0.34 -19.04 -21.81
N ASN A 94 0.65 -19.85 -22.82
CA ASN A 94 1.06 -19.38 -24.15
C ASN A 94 -0.10 -19.19 -25.14
N THR A 95 -1.34 -19.53 -24.78
CA THR A 95 -2.51 -19.31 -25.65
C THR A 95 -2.66 -17.83 -25.98
N LEU A 96 -2.67 -17.48 -27.28
CA LEU A 96 -2.95 -16.11 -27.71
C LEU A 96 -4.43 -15.79 -27.45
N ILE A 97 -4.67 -14.69 -26.75
CA ILE A 97 -6.02 -14.22 -26.43
C ILE A 97 -6.13 -12.72 -26.72
N ALA A 98 -7.33 -12.26 -27.06
CA ALA A 98 -7.64 -10.84 -27.16
C ALA A 98 -8.02 -10.24 -25.79
N PRO A 99 -7.91 -8.90 -25.62
CA PRO A 99 -8.44 -8.23 -24.45
C PRO A 99 -9.95 -8.43 -24.34
N TYR A 100 -10.43 -8.64 -23.11
CA TYR A 100 -11.85 -8.84 -22.86
C TYR A 100 -12.29 -8.37 -21.47
N GLU A 101 -13.57 -8.06 -21.31
CA GLU A 101 -14.22 -7.72 -20.05
C GLU A 101 -15.27 -8.77 -19.67
N THR A 102 -14.80 -9.83 -19.03
CA THR A 102 -15.65 -10.88 -18.46
C THR A 102 -14.98 -11.45 -17.21
N THR A 103 -15.73 -11.65 -16.13
CA THR A 103 -15.26 -12.40 -14.95
C THR A 103 -16.40 -13.22 -14.35
N PHE A 104 -16.08 -14.37 -13.76
CA PHE A 104 -17.05 -15.15 -12.98
C PHE A 104 -17.54 -14.43 -11.73
N ASN A 105 -16.85 -13.36 -11.30
CA ASN A 105 -17.25 -12.60 -10.10
C ASN A 105 -18.48 -11.71 -10.30
N ASP A 106 -18.83 -11.40 -11.54
CA ASP A 106 -20.02 -10.61 -11.88
C ASP A 106 -21.26 -11.49 -12.10
N LEU A 107 -21.10 -12.82 -12.03
CA LEU A 107 -22.15 -13.80 -12.27
C LEU A 107 -22.66 -14.41 -10.96
N SER A 108 -23.96 -14.72 -10.90
CA SER A 108 -24.51 -15.52 -9.80
C SER A 108 -23.96 -16.94 -9.81
N SER A 109 -24.05 -17.66 -8.69
CA SER A 109 -23.54 -19.04 -8.62
C SER A 109 -24.20 -19.98 -9.64
N ARG A 110 -25.47 -19.77 -9.98
CA ARG A 110 -26.18 -20.55 -11.01
C ARG A 110 -25.64 -20.24 -12.41
N GLU A 111 -25.37 -18.98 -12.69
CA GLU A 111 -24.81 -18.53 -13.96
C GLU A 111 -23.36 -18.99 -14.14
N VAL A 112 -22.53 -18.93 -13.09
CA VAL A 112 -21.16 -19.48 -13.11
C VAL A 112 -21.18 -20.95 -13.52
N LEU A 113 -22.05 -21.76 -12.91
CA LEU A 113 -22.16 -23.19 -13.24
C LEU A 113 -22.63 -23.41 -14.68
N ALA A 114 -23.68 -22.71 -15.12
CA ALA A 114 -24.18 -22.83 -16.50
C ALA A 114 -23.12 -22.40 -17.54
N TRP A 115 -22.48 -21.26 -17.31
CA TRP A 115 -21.45 -20.72 -18.17
C TRP A 115 -20.20 -21.62 -18.20
N SER A 116 -19.80 -22.17 -17.05
CA SER A 116 -18.65 -23.08 -16.98
C SER A 116 -18.85 -24.40 -17.75
N ARG A 117 -20.10 -24.89 -17.82
CA ARG A 117 -20.46 -26.05 -18.66
C ARG A 117 -20.39 -25.72 -20.14
N GLN A 118 -20.84 -24.52 -20.53
CA GLN A 118 -20.71 -24.06 -21.91
C GLN A 118 -19.25 -23.94 -22.33
N LEU A 119 -18.39 -23.47 -21.43
CA LEU A 119 -16.93 -23.39 -21.63
C LEU A 119 -16.19 -24.73 -21.41
N LYS A 120 -16.89 -25.82 -21.09
CA LYS A 120 -16.32 -27.16 -20.83
C LYS A 120 -15.18 -27.21 -19.81
N ILE A 121 -15.14 -26.26 -18.87
CA ILE A 121 -14.02 -26.10 -17.91
C ILE A 121 -13.79 -27.39 -17.10
N HIS A 122 -14.86 -28.05 -16.67
CA HIS A 122 -14.75 -29.28 -15.88
C HIS A 122 -14.12 -30.43 -16.68
N ASP A 123 -14.58 -30.64 -17.91
CA ASP A 123 -14.09 -31.71 -18.79
C ASP A 123 -12.63 -31.47 -19.17
N ASP A 124 -12.30 -30.23 -19.55
CA ASP A 124 -10.94 -29.83 -19.91
C ASP A 124 -9.99 -29.93 -18.71
N LEU A 125 -10.44 -29.63 -17.49
CA LEU A 125 -9.66 -29.85 -16.27
C LEU A 125 -9.39 -31.34 -16.04
N ASN A 126 -10.40 -32.20 -16.16
CA ASN A 126 -10.23 -33.65 -16.01
C ASN A 126 -9.23 -34.24 -17.01
N VAL A 127 -9.16 -33.68 -18.22
CA VAL A 127 -8.14 -34.03 -19.21
C VAL A 127 -6.78 -33.48 -18.80
N ALA A 128 -6.69 -32.19 -18.50
CA ALA A 128 -5.42 -31.49 -18.27
C ALA A 128 -4.65 -32.02 -17.06
N ILE A 129 -5.34 -32.39 -15.97
CA ILE A 129 -4.66 -32.84 -14.74
C ILE A 129 -4.24 -34.30 -14.80
N ARG A 130 -4.72 -35.09 -15.77
CA ARG A 130 -4.62 -36.56 -15.77
C ARG A 130 -3.19 -37.06 -15.62
N ASP A 131 -2.27 -36.45 -16.35
CA ASP A 131 -0.89 -36.93 -16.50
C ASP A 131 0.09 -36.30 -15.51
N TYR A 132 -0.40 -35.48 -14.58
CA TYR A 132 0.44 -34.83 -13.59
C TYR A 132 0.40 -35.55 -12.25
N ASP A 133 1.49 -35.48 -11.49
CA ASP A 133 1.60 -36.12 -10.18
C ASP A 133 1.12 -35.19 -9.07
N ILE A 134 1.39 -33.89 -9.20
CA ILE A 134 0.98 -32.85 -8.25
C ILE A 134 0.09 -31.82 -8.95
N VAL A 135 -1.07 -31.53 -8.38
CA VAL A 135 -2.01 -30.52 -8.87
C VAL A 135 -2.19 -29.43 -7.82
N VAL A 136 -1.83 -28.19 -8.16
CA VAL A 136 -1.95 -27.03 -7.27
C VAL A 136 -3.08 -26.12 -7.72
N PHE A 137 -4.05 -25.86 -6.85
CA PHE A 137 -5.20 -24.99 -7.13
C PHE A 137 -5.07 -23.63 -6.46
N LEU A 138 -5.04 -22.58 -7.29
CA LEU A 138 -4.95 -21.18 -6.88
C LEU A 138 -6.26 -20.43 -7.21
N LEU A 139 -7.41 -21.03 -6.94
CA LEU A 139 -8.71 -20.55 -7.42
C LEU A 139 -9.48 -19.75 -6.36
N GLY A 140 -10.05 -18.61 -6.77
CA GLY A 140 -11.06 -17.88 -5.99
C GLY A 140 -12.39 -18.64 -5.91
N GLU A 141 -13.33 -18.17 -5.08
CA GLU A 141 -14.58 -18.90 -4.82
C GLU A 141 -15.38 -19.22 -6.09
N ASN A 142 -15.66 -18.23 -6.94
CA ASN A 142 -16.43 -18.46 -8.16
C ASN A 142 -15.67 -19.27 -9.22
N TYR A 143 -14.34 -19.19 -9.25
CA TYR A 143 -13.52 -20.03 -10.13
C TYR A 143 -13.47 -21.48 -9.64
N LEU A 144 -13.45 -21.70 -8.33
CA LEU A 144 -13.57 -23.04 -7.74
C LEU A 144 -14.94 -23.65 -8.06
N LYS A 145 -16.02 -22.86 -8.01
CA LYS A 145 -17.35 -23.28 -8.47
C LYS A 145 -17.34 -23.65 -9.96
N SER A 146 -16.67 -22.87 -10.83
CA SER A 146 -16.56 -23.19 -12.26
C SER A 146 -15.81 -24.49 -12.56
N ALA A 147 -14.89 -24.90 -11.67
CA ALA A 147 -14.18 -26.18 -11.79
C ALA A 147 -15.08 -27.39 -11.52
N GLN A 148 -16.22 -27.20 -10.84
CA GLN A 148 -17.21 -28.24 -10.55
C GLN A 148 -16.59 -29.50 -9.92
N LEU A 149 -15.92 -29.34 -8.77
CA LEU A 149 -15.33 -30.47 -8.02
C LEU A 149 -16.41 -31.51 -7.61
N PRO A 150 -16.06 -32.80 -7.47
CA PRO A 150 -14.72 -33.39 -7.57
C PRO A 150 -14.25 -33.61 -9.01
N LEU A 151 -12.94 -33.54 -9.23
CA LEU A 151 -12.32 -33.90 -10.52
C LEU A 151 -11.97 -35.38 -10.56
N VAL A 152 -12.00 -35.97 -11.76
CA VAL A 152 -11.51 -37.31 -12.03
C VAL A 152 -10.00 -37.33 -11.82
N ASN A 153 -9.52 -38.22 -10.96
CA ASN A 153 -8.12 -38.27 -10.51
C ASN A 153 -7.59 -39.70 -10.49
N ARG A 154 -6.26 -39.84 -10.58
CA ARG A 154 -5.55 -41.11 -10.34
C ARG A 154 -5.18 -41.20 -8.86
N SER A 155 -5.27 -42.37 -8.25
CA SER A 155 -5.03 -42.58 -6.81
C SER A 155 -3.67 -42.10 -6.30
N GLU A 156 -2.65 -42.08 -7.17
CA GLU A 156 -1.30 -41.63 -6.81
C GLU A 156 -1.11 -40.12 -6.82
N GLN A 157 -2.05 -39.33 -7.38
CA GLN A 157 -1.89 -37.88 -7.44
C GLN A 157 -1.97 -37.23 -6.05
N SER A 158 -1.39 -36.05 -5.95
CA SER A 158 -1.45 -35.18 -4.77
C SER A 158 -2.02 -33.81 -5.11
N PHE A 159 -3.08 -33.41 -4.41
CA PHE A 159 -3.75 -32.13 -4.62
C PHE A 159 -3.41 -31.14 -3.51
N ILE A 160 -3.00 -29.92 -3.89
CA ILE A 160 -2.70 -28.83 -2.95
C ILE A 160 -3.63 -27.67 -3.25
N PHE A 161 -4.41 -27.24 -2.27
CA PHE A 161 -5.33 -26.11 -2.40
C PHE A 161 -4.87 -24.92 -1.56
N LEU A 162 -4.69 -23.77 -2.20
CA LEU A 162 -4.56 -22.48 -1.52
C LEU A 162 -5.90 -21.74 -1.63
N ALA A 163 -6.73 -21.85 -0.61
CA ALA A 163 -8.15 -21.47 -0.67
C ALA A 163 -8.54 -20.50 0.46
N SER A 164 -9.57 -19.69 0.25
CA SER A 164 -10.15 -18.91 1.35
C SER A 164 -10.94 -19.81 2.30
N GLY A 165 -11.23 -19.39 3.54
CA GLY A 165 -12.07 -20.17 4.46
C GLY A 165 -13.51 -20.41 3.97
N GLY A 166 -14.04 -19.54 3.10
CA GLY A 166 -15.30 -19.79 2.40
C GLY A 166 -15.15 -20.91 1.35
N SER A 167 -14.14 -20.78 0.50
CA SER A 167 -13.87 -21.73 -0.59
C SER A 167 -13.46 -23.12 -0.08
N ALA A 168 -12.70 -23.21 1.01
CA ALA A 168 -12.26 -24.48 1.60
C ALA A 168 -13.44 -25.39 1.98
N ARG A 169 -14.56 -24.80 2.43
CA ARG A 169 -15.79 -25.54 2.77
C ARG A 169 -16.49 -26.16 1.56
N SER A 170 -16.24 -25.64 0.36
CA SER A 170 -16.79 -26.18 -0.90
C SER A 170 -15.88 -27.19 -1.58
N ILE A 171 -14.69 -27.48 -1.03
CA ILE A 171 -13.77 -28.49 -1.57
C ILE A 171 -14.20 -29.86 -1.02
N PRO A 172 -14.66 -30.80 -1.87
CA PRO A 172 -14.99 -32.14 -1.42
C PRO A 172 -13.71 -32.90 -1.05
N LYS A 173 -13.86 -33.94 -0.22
CA LYS A 173 -12.77 -34.90 0.01
C LYS A 173 -12.60 -35.74 -1.25
N HIS A 174 -11.43 -35.68 -1.87
CA HIS A 174 -11.08 -36.52 -3.01
C HIS A 174 -10.54 -37.88 -2.56
N SER A 175 -10.52 -38.84 -3.47
CA SER A 175 -9.86 -40.15 -3.30
C SER A 175 -8.32 -40.06 -3.28
N VAL A 176 -7.76 -38.93 -3.72
CA VAL A 176 -6.32 -38.64 -3.71
C VAL A 176 -5.83 -38.07 -2.40
N ARG A 177 -4.51 -38.09 -2.22
CA ARG A 177 -3.84 -37.33 -1.17
C ARG A 177 -4.13 -35.84 -1.40
N GLN A 178 -4.62 -35.14 -0.38
CA GLN A 178 -4.97 -33.73 -0.51
C GLN A 178 -4.56 -32.93 0.72
N ALA A 179 -4.13 -31.68 0.50
CA ALA A 179 -3.86 -30.71 1.54
C ALA A 179 -4.51 -29.36 1.20
N ILE A 180 -5.06 -28.68 2.21
CA ILE A 180 -5.78 -27.42 2.03
C ILE A 180 -5.22 -26.39 3.01
N MET A 181 -4.57 -25.35 2.48
CA MET A 181 -4.18 -24.19 3.26
C MET A 181 -5.30 -23.17 3.21
N THR A 182 -5.92 -22.92 4.37
CA THR A 182 -7.00 -21.93 4.49
C THR A 182 -6.42 -20.55 4.74
N LEU A 183 -6.57 -19.66 3.77
CA LEU A 183 -6.04 -18.30 3.78
C LEU A 183 -7.09 -17.29 4.23
N ALA A 184 -6.70 -16.41 5.15
CA ALA A 184 -7.49 -15.30 5.63
C ALA A 184 -6.62 -14.03 5.82
N ASN A 185 -7.23 -12.94 6.27
CA ASN A 185 -6.52 -11.69 6.57
C ASN A 185 -5.39 -11.86 7.60
N LYS A 186 -5.50 -12.83 8.51
CA LYS A 186 -4.41 -13.16 9.44
C LYS A 186 -3.18 -13.67 8.69
N ASP A 187 -3.37 -14.45 7.63
CA ASP A 187 -2.29 -15.02 6.82
C ASP A 187 -1.67 -13.95 5.91
N ALA A 188 -2.49 -13.06 5.34
CA ALA A 188 -1.98 -11.88 4.64
C ALA A 188 -1.02 -11.04 5.52
N LYS A 189 -1.36 -10.87 6.81
CA LYS A 189 -0.46 -10.23 7.78
C LYS A 189 0.75 -11.11 8.10
N ARG A 190 0.53 -12.41 8.37
CA ARG A 190 1.55 -13.42 8.71
C ARG A 190 2.67 -13.48 7.66
N PHE A 191 2.29 -13.45 6.38
CA PHE A 191 3.20 -13.54 5.23
C PHE A 191 3.62 -12.16 4.66
N GLY A 192 3.13 -11.05 5.23
CA GLY A 192 3.48 -9.71 4.79
C GLY A 192 3.06 -9.37 3.35
N TYR A 193 1.98 -9.99 2.84
CA TYR A 193 1.52 -9.85 1.46
C TYR A 193 0.02 -9.56 1.39
N GLY A 194 -0.41 -8.78 0.38
CA GLY A 194 -1.81 -8.41 0.22
C GLY A 194 -2.70 -9.63 -0.07
N LEU A 195 -3.88 -9.70 0.56
CA LEU A 195 -4.78 -10.87 0.47
C LEU A 195 -5.13 -11.26 -0.98
N VAL A 196 -5.31 -10.27 -1.87
CA VAL A 196 -5.67 -10.48 -3.28
C VAL A 196 -4.59 -11.26 -4.06
N GLY A 197 -3.30 -11.05 -3.76
CA GLY A 197 -2.20 -11.74 -4.43
C GLY A 197 -1.55 -12.85 -3.61
N LEU A 198 -2.01 -13.07 -2.37
CA LEU A 198 -1.37 -13.96 -1.40
C LEU A 198 -1.19 -15.40 -1.93
N LYS A 199 -2.19 -15.95 -2.63
CA LYS A 199 -2.08 -17.30 -3.22
C LYS A 199 -0.94 -17.42 -4.21
N GLY A 200 -0.80 -16.43 -5.09
CA GLY A 200 0.28 -16.39 -6.08
C GLY A 200 1.63 -16.24 -5.41
N PHE A 201 1.72 -15.37 -4.40
CA PHE A 201 2.94 -15.18 -3.61
C PHE A 201 3.37 -16.46 -2.87
N LEU A 202 2.44 -17.17 -2.23
CA LEU A 202 2.75 -18.43 -1.54
C LEU A 202 3.20 -19.50 -2.53
N PHE A 203 2.53 -19.60 -3.69
CA PHE A 203 2.99 -20.50 -4.75
C PHE A 203 4.38 -20.11 -5.27
N TYR A 204 4.69 -18.83 -5.40
CA TYR A 204 6.04 -18.37 -5.75
C TYR A 204 7.09 -18.82 -4.73
N GLN A 205 6.78 -18.81 -3.42
CA GLN A 205 7.71 -19.36 -2.41
C GLN A 205 7.87 -20.88 -2.55
N LEU A 206 6.81 -21.63 -2.83
CA LEU A 206 6.92 -23.07 -3.13
C LEU A 206 7.81 -23.29 -4.37
N ALA A 207 7.60 -22.53 -5.45
CA ALA A 207 8.41 -22.64 -6.66
C ALA A 207 9.89 -22.34 -6.41
N ARG A 208 10.20 -21.39 -5.52
CA ARG A 208 11.58 -21.15 -5.06
C ARG A 208 12.17 -22.36 -4.35
N MET A 209 11.43 -22.99 -3.44
CA MET A 209 11.90 -24.20 -2.75
C MET A 209 12.17 -25.34 -3.72
N VAL A 210 11.32 -25.49 -4.76
CA VAL A 210 11.53 -26.49 -5.82
C VAL A 210 12.75 -26.14 -6.68
N ALA A 211 12.96 -24.85 -7.01
CA ALA A 211 14.12 -24.41 -7.77
C ALA A 211 15.43 -24.60 -6.99
N GLU A 212 15.41 -24.39 -5.67
CA GLU A 212 16.55 -24.59 -4.77
C GLU A 212 16.81 -26.08 -4.51
N ASN A 213 15.75 -26.89 -4.37
CA ASN A 213 15.84 -28.33 -4.16
C ASN A 213 14.66 -29.08 -4.82
N PRO A 214 14.82 -29.56 -6.07
CA PRO A 214 13.73 -30.21 -6.81
C PRO A 214 13.19 -31.49 -6.15
N GLU A 215 13.98 -32.14 -5.29
CA GLU A 215 13.60 -33.36 -4.57
C GLU A 215 12.42 -33.15 -3.60
N VAL A 216 12.15 -31.91 -3.19
CA VAL A 216 10.97 -31.58 -2.36
C VAL A 216 9.66 -31.97 -3.06
N LEU A 217 9.63 -32.06 -4.39
CA LEU A 217 8.46 -32.54 -5.12
C LEU A 217 8.14 -34.00 -4.79
N ARG A 218 9.14 -34.86 -4.55
CA ARG A 218 8.89 -36.25 -4.11
C ARG A 218 8.22 -36.28 -2.74
N LEU A 219 8.63 -35.38 -1.85
CA LEU A 219 8.01 -35.22 -0.55
C LEU A 219 6.57 -34.72 -0.69
N TRP A 220 6.31 -33.70 -1.50
CA TRP A 220 4.95 -33.16 -1.70
C TRP A 220 4.01 -34.10 -2.43
N HIS A 221 4.55 -34.94 -3.31
CA HIS A 221 3.81 -36.01 -3.98
C HIS A 221 3.41 -37.13 -3.01
N ALA A 222 4.31 -37.50 -2.08
CA ALA A 222 4.04 -38.49 -1.05
C ALA A 222 3.11 -37.94 0.05
N ASP A 223 3.28 -36.68 0.44
CA ASP A 223 2.50 -35.97 1.44
C ASP A 223 2.28 -34.50 1.04
N PRO A 224 1.12 -34.12 0.49
CA PRO A 224 0.85 -32.73 0.11
C PRO A 224 0.80 -31.78 1.31
N GLN A 225 0.63 -32.27 2.53
CA GLN A 225 0.70 -31.44 3.74
C GLN A 225 2.12 -30.90 3.96
N ALA A 226 3.15 -31.61 3.51
CA ALA A 226 4.53 -31.16 3.59
C ALA A 226 4.77 -29.84 2.83
N ALA A 227 4.04 -29.57 1.75
CA ALA A 227 4.11 -28.29 1.04
C ALA A 227 3.55 -27.14 1.90
N ILE A 228 2.45 -27.38 2.62
CA ILE A 228 1.87 -26.40 3.54
C ILE A 228 2.83 -26.16 4.71
N ASN A 229 3.33 -27.23 5.32
CA ASN A 229 4.27 -27.14 6.44
C ASN A 229 5.54 -26.38 6.03
N ALA A 230 6.04 -26.59 4.80
CA ALA A 230 7.18 -25.85 4.28
C ALA A 230 6.93 -24.33 4.20
N LEU A 231 5.72 -23.90 3.81
CA LEU A 231 5.33 -22.48 3.84
C LEU A 231 5.27 -21.91 5.25
N GLU A 232 4.76 -22.70 6.20
CA GLU A 232 4.69 -22.29 7.61
C GLU A 232 6.08 -22.16 8.23
N SER A 233 6.94 -23.16 8.03
CA SER A 233 8.34 -23.15 8.50
C SER A 233 9.17 -22.06 7.84
N TRP A 234 8.99 -21.80 6.55
CA TRP A 234 9.66 -20.70 5.85
C TRP A 234 9.36 -19.34 6.50
N GLN A 235 8.13 -19.13 6.94
CA GLN A 235 7.72 -17.91 7.60
C GLN A 235 8.28 -17.82 9.03
N GLU A 236 8.33 -18.93 9.76
CA GLU A 236 8.94 -19.00 11.10
C GLU A 236 10.45 -18.73 11.06
N ASN A 237 11.17 -19.32 10.10
CA ASN A 237 12.60 -19.07 9.89
C ASN A 237 12.89 -17.63 9.46
N ARG A 238 11.96 -16.99 8.72
CA ARG A 238 12.06 -15.56 8.42
C ARG A 238 11.89 -14.67 9.66
N THR A 239 11.17 -15.14 10.68
CA THR A 239 11.05 -14.45 11.97
C THR A 239 12.12 -14.82 12.99
N ALA A 240 12.76 -15.99 12.83
CA ALA A 240 13.75 -16.54 13.76
C ALA A 240 15.22 -16.29 13.36
N THR A 241 15.50 -15.93 12.10
CA THR A 241 16.86 -15.69 11.61
C THR A 241 17.14 -14.18 11.48
N PRO A 242 17.85 -13.55 12.44
CA PRO A 242 18.69 -12.40 12.11
C PRO A 242 19.80 -12.86 11.15
N LEU A 243 20.20 -11.99 10.21
CA LEU A 243 21.33 -12.21 9.30
C LEU A 243 22.56 -12.72 10.08
N LEU A 244 22.95 -13.98 9.83
CA LEU A 244 24.08 -14.65 10.47
C LEU A 244 25.41 -13.99 10.06
N SER A 245 26.06 -13.34 11.00
CA SER A 245 27.51 -13.10 11.03
C SER A 245 28.24 -14.38 11.49
N LEU A 246 29.36 -14.71 10.86
CA LEU A 246 30.30 -15.75 11.32
C LEU A 246 31.11 -15.29 12.56
N PRO A 247 31.65 -16.22 13.37
CA PRO A 247 31.77 -16.05 14.82
C PRO A 247 33.13 -15.49 15.26
N GLU A 248 33.10 -14.65 16.29
CA GLU A 248 34.26 -14.39 17.15
C GLU A 248 33.86 -14.52 18.63
N SER A 249 34.85 -14.92 19.41
CA SER A 249 34.84 -15.56 20.73
C SER A 249 34.44 -14.69 21.92
N GLU A 250 33.79 -15.32 22.90
CA GLU A 250 33.63 -14.90 24.32
C GLU A 250 34.98 -14.93 25.09
N PRO A 251 35.11 -14.48 26.39
CA PRO A 251 34.07 -13.99 27.34
C PRO A 251 34.51 -12.81 28.27
N LEU A 252 33.57 -12.28 29.09
CA LEU A 252 33.61 -12.24 30.60
C LEU A 252 32.91 -11.02 31.26
N LEU A 253 31.74 -11.31 31.85
CA LEU A 253 31.28 -11.12 33.26
C LEU A 253 31.41 -9.81 34.07
N ALA A 254 30.36 -9.64 34.90
CA ALA A 254 30.19 -8.89 36.17
C ALA A 254 29.67 -7.43 36.05
N ALA A 255 28.73 -6.91 36.87
CA ALA A 255 27.92 -7.44 37.97
C ALA A 255 26.72 -6.49 38.23
N ARG A 256 25.67 -7.04 38.83
CA ARG A 256 24.50 -6.34 39.40
C ARG A 256 24.89 -5.49 40.61
N VAL A 257 24.17 -4.40 40.86
CA VAL A 257 23.72 -4.02 42.21
C VAL A 257 22.30 -3.45 42.13
N ASP A 258 21.40 -4.12 42.84
CA ASP A 258 20.00 -3.78 43.12
C ASP A 258 19.87 -2.79 44.30
N ASN A 259 18.61 -2.38 44.54
CA ASN A 259 17.97 -2.02 45.81
C ASN A 259 17.87 -0.53 46.17
N THR A 260 16.70 0.10 45.97
CA THR A 260 15.46 0.10 46.80
C THR A 260 15.47 1.14 47.91
N ALA A 261 14.48 2.03 47.95
CA ALA A 261 13.38 1.99 48.94
C ALA A 261 12.58 3.30 48.98
N THR A 262 11.27 3.10 49.06
CA THR A 262 10.10 3.98 49.32
C THR A 262 10.00 4.40 50.81
N PRO A 263 8.86 4.84 51.41
CA PRO A 263 7.62 5.53 50.98
C PRO A 263 7.27 6.73 51.91
N THR A 264 6.09 7.36 51.74
CA THR A 264 5.14 7.92 52.77
C THR A 264 4.33 9.10 52.18
N ASP A 265 3.11 9.47 52.56
CA ASP A 265 1.91 8.83 53.13
C ASP A 265 0.78 9.88 52.97
N GLY A 266 -0.41 9.46 52.50
CA GLY A 266 -1.76 10.06 52.72
C GLY A 266 -2.04 11.54 52.41
N PRO A 267 -3.32 12.03 52.39
CA PRO A 267 -4.52 11.49 53.04
C PRO A 267 -5.76 11.31 52.13
N ARG A 268 -6.83 10.81 52.77
CA ARG A 268 -8.03 10.13 52.25
C ARG A 268 -9.22 11.04 51.89
N LEU A 269 -9.96 10.59 50.87
CA LEU A 269 -11.44 10.45 50.68
C LEU A 269 -12.44 11.44 51.27
N VAL A 270 -13.41 11.86 50.43
CA VAL A 270 -14.87 11.85 50.73
C VAL A 270 -15.67 11.50 49.44
N PRO A 271 -16.81 10.77 49.51
CA PRO A 271 -17.29 9.91 48.42
C PRO A 271 -18.59 10.35 47.69
N GLY A 272 -18.76 9.79 46.49
CA GLY A 272 -20.02 9.21 46.03
C GLY A 272 -20.82 10.00 45.00
N ILE A 273 -20.95 9.47 43.76
CA ILE A 273 -22.22 9.26 43.03
C ILE A 273 -22.05 8.01 42.14
N HIS A 274 -23.10 7.19 42.12
CA HIS A 274 -23.22 5.83 41.59
C HIS A 274 -22.63 5.55 40.20
N ARG A 275 -21.80 4.49 40.13
CA ARG A 275 -21.51 3.71 38.91
C ARG A 275 -22.50 2.57 38.79
N SER A 276 -23.32 2.55 37.75
CA SER A 276 -23.82 1.29 37.18
C SER A 276 -22.80 0.81 36.15
N ASN A 277 -22.03 -0.19 36.57
CA ASN A 277 -21.12 -0.96 35.72
C ASN A 277 -21.90 -1.62 34.58
N LEU A 278 -21.40 -1.45 33.35
CA LEU A 278 -21.20 -2.52 32.35
C LEU A 278 -20.51 -1.87 31.14
N GLY A 279 -19.18 -1.84 31.19
CA GLY A 279 -18.33 -1.36 30.10
C GLY A 279 -16.98 -2.01 30.23
N PHE A 280 -16.68 -2.95 29.35
CA PHE A 280 -15.41 -3.65 29.31
C PHE A 280 -14.32 -2.65 28.88
N ASN A 281 -13.64 -2.05 29.86
CA ASN A 281 -12.40 -1.31 29.68
C ASN A 281 -11.26 -2.26 30.05
N PRO A 282 -10.60 -2.92 29.08
CA PRO A 282 -9.59 -3.94 29.37
C PRO A 282 -8.38 -3.39 30.15
N LEU A 283 -8.25 -2.07 30.28
CA LEU A 283 -7.12 -1.40 30.97
C LEU A 283 -7.54 -0.45 32.10
N GLY A 284 -8.85 -0.23 32.35
CA GLY A 284 -9.33 0.67 33.42
C GLY A 284 -9.05 2.17 33.24
N LEU A 285 -8.44 2.59 32.13
CA LEU A 285 -8.02 3.98 31.88
C LEU A 285 -9.17 4.93 31.46
N SER A 286 -9.10 6.18 31.89
CA SER A 286 -9.98 7.30 31.55
C SER A 286 -9.72 7.86 30.14
N SER A 287 -10.66 8.68 29.62
CA SER A 287 -10.49 9.35 28.31
C SER A 287 -9.30 10.29 28.24
N GLU A 288 -8.88 10.85 29.38
CA GLU A 288 -7.70 11.74 29.45
C GLU A 288 -6.39 10.95 29.38
N GLU A 289 -6.38 9.71 29.89
CA GLU A 289 -5.22 8.82 29.81
C GLU A 289 -5.02 8.20 28.42
N PHE A 290 -6.10 8.03 27.64
CA PHE A 290 -6.02 7.53 26.26
C PHE A 290 -5.76 8.61 25.20
N TYR A 291 -6.07 9.87 25.49
CA TYR A 291 -5.88 11.00 24.57
C TYR A 291 -5.19 12.19 25.24
N PRO A 292 -4.08 12.00 25.97
CA PRO A 292 -3.39 13.14 26.53
C PRO A 292 -2.79 13.97 25.40
N ARG A 293 -2.71 15.28 25.63
CA ARG A 293 -1.84 16.13 24.81
C ARG A 293 -0.39 15.81 25.18
N PRO A 294 0.56 15.93 24.23
CA PRO A 294 1.97 15.80 24.55
C PRO A 294 2.32 16.70 25.74
N GLN A 295 2.96 16.14 26.76
CA GLN A 295 3.33 16.87 27.98
C GLN A 295 4.59 17.73 27.78
N HIS A 296 5.40 17.37 26.79
CA HIS A 296 6.64 18.06 26.47
C HIS A 296 6.43 18.97 25.26
N ARG A 297 6.71 20.26 25.44
CA ARG A 297 6.99 21.18 24.33
C ARG A 297 8.48 21.16 24.09
N LEU A 298 8.87 20.87 22.85
CA LEU A 298 10.23 21.15 22.40
C LEU A 298 10.49 22.65 22.54
N THR A 299 11.63 23.02 23.13
CA THR A 299 12.06 24.41 23.27
C THR A 299 12.39 25.04 21.91
N GLU A 300 12.79 24.22 20.95
CA GLU A 300 13.03 24.60 19.56
C GLU A 300 12.26 23.67 18.61
N ARG A 301 11.67 24.20 17.53
CA ARG A 301 10.94 23.36 16.59
C ARG A 301 11.88 22.39 15.89
N PRO A 302 11.46 21.12 15.68
CA PRO A 302 12.19 20.15 14.88
C PRO A 302 12.62 20.73 13.54
N ARG A 303 13.83 20.39 13.06
CA ARG A 303 14.21 20.73 11.69
C ARG A 303 13.29 20.04 10.68
N THR A 304 13.02 18.76 10.89
CA THR A 304 12.16 17.95 10.01
C THR A 304 10.68 18.28 10.22
N ARG A 305 10.01 18.77 9.18
CA ARG A 305 8.57 19.08 9.21
C ARG A 305 7.73 17.99 8.55
N PHE A 306 6.57 17.68 9.15
CA PHE A 306 5.54 16.90 8.48
C PHE A 306 4.60 17.83 7.70
N THR A 307 4.42 17.54 6.42
CA THR A 307 3.49 18.27 5.55
C THR A 307 2.16 17.51 5.51
N VAL A 308 1.09 18.12 6.04
CA VAL A 308 -0.21 17.43 6.16
C VAL A 308 -0.85 17.34 4.78
N VAL A 309 -1.03 16.11 4.28
CA VAL A 309 -1.76 15.86 3.03
C VAL A 309 -3.24 16.19 3.25
N ILE A 310 -3.79 17.10 2.46
CA ILE A 310 -5.21 17.43 2.44
C ILE A 310 -5.69 17.55 1.01
N ASN A 311 -6.96 17.22 0.77
CA ASN A 311 -7.60 17.59 -0.49
C ASN A 311 -8.31 18.93 -0.30
N ASN A 312 -8.05 19.90 -1.17
CA ASN A 312 -8.67 21.22 -1.07
C ASN A 312 -10.18 21.22 -1.36
N ARG A 313 -10.80 20.06 -1.61
CA ARG A 313 -12.26 19.88 -1.66
C ARG A 313 -12.88 19.37 -0.34
N ASP A 314 -12.06 18.93 0.61
CA ASP A 314 -12.53 18.25 1.82
C ASP A 314 -13.17 19.24 2.79
N LYS A 315 -14.40 18.93 3.20
CA LYS A 315 -15.29 19.83 3.94
C LYS A 315 -16.06 19.09 5.03
N LEU A 316 -16.39 19.79 6.10
CA LEU A 316 -17.35 19.37 7.13
C LEU A 316 -18.55 20.32 7.08
N LYS A 317 -19.76 19.76 7.13
CA LYS A 317 -20.99 20.53 7.26
C LYS A 317 -21.31 20.71 8.75
N ILE A 318 -21.50 21.96 9.16
CA ILE A 318 -21.73 22.38 10.53
C ILE A 318 -23.07 23.10 10.60
N THR A 319 -23.98 22.60 11.41
CA THR A 319 -25.32 23.13 11.64
C THR A 319 -25.51 23.61 13.07
N LYS A 320 -24.55 23.37 13.96
CA LYS A 320 -24.60 23.74 15.38
C LYS A 320 -23.31 24.41 15.85
N ASP A 321 -23.42 25.22 16.89
CA ASP A 321 -22.29 25.84 17.58
C ASP A 321 -21.54 24.84 18.48
N GLU A 322 -20.48 25.31 19.15
CA GLU A 322 -19.65 24.49 20.05
C GLU A 322 -20.37 24.00 21.32
N HIS A 323 -21.52 24.59 21.65
CA HIS A 323 -22.41 24.20 22.75
C HIS A 323 -23.55 23.28 22.27
N GLY A 324 -23.66 23.03 20.97
CA GLY A 324 -24.68 22.20 20.37
C GLY A 324 -25.98 22.92 19.99
N ASN A 325 -26.02 24.26 20.08
CA ASN A 325 -27.17 25.06 19.67
C ASN A 325 -27.20 25.19 18.13
N PRO A 326 -28.38 25.15 17.48
CA PRO A 326 -28.49 25.37 16.04
C PRO A 326 -27.90 26.71 15.59
N LEU A 327 -27.12 26.70 14.51
CA LEU A 327 -26.66 27.91 13.84
C LEU A 327 -27.78 28.53 12.99
N PRO A 328 -27.79 29.86 12.80
CA PRO A 328 -28.77 30.54 11.94
C PRO A 328 -28.79 30.03 10.50
N ALA A 329 -27.64 29.55 10.00
CA ALA A 329 -27.51 28.89 8.71
C ALA A 329 -26.38 27.82 8.76
N PRO A 330 -26.51 26.69 8.04
CA PRO A 330 -25.45 25.71 7.93
C PRO A 330 -24.16 26.31 7.33
N ARG A 331 -23.03 26.10 8.00
CA ARG A 331 -21.69 26.44 7.52
C ARG A 331 -21.03 25.22 6.91
N VAL A 332 -20.24 25.42 5.86
CA VAL A 332 -19.41 24.37 5.27
C VAL A 332 -17.95 24.75 5.50
N ASP A 333 -17.33 24.12 6.48
CA ASP A 333 -15.96 24.40 6.87
C ASP A 333 -14.97 23.48 6.19
N ARG A 334 -13.77 24.02 5.97
CA ARG A 334 -12.62 23.23 5.57
C ARG A 334 -12.13 22.42 6.75
N ILE A 335 -11.77 21.17 6.47
CA ILE A 335 -11.31 20.20 7.46
C ILE A 335 -10.07 20.65 8.24
N TRP A 336 -9.20 21.47 7.66
CA TRP A 336 -7.98 21.92 8.32
C TRP A 336 -8.25 22.82 9.51
N LYS A 337 -9.42 23.47 9.58
CA LYS A 337 -9.86 24.23 10.75
C LYS A 337 -10.04 23.36 12.00
N TYR A 338 -10.15 22.04 11.83
CA TYR A 338 -10.33 21.07 12.91
C TYR A 338 -9.07 20.26 13.22
N ILE A 339 -7.95 20.60 12.57
CA ILE A 339 -6.64 20.07 12.94
C ILE A 339 -6.15 20.84 14.18
N GLU A 340 -5.62 20.11 15.15
CA GLU A 340 -5.10 20.71 16.39
C GLU A 340 -3.99 21.72 16.08
N GLY A 341 -4.07 22.88 16.73
CA GLY A 341 -3.12 23.97 16.54
C GLY A 341 -3.31 24.77 15.24
N TYR A 342 -4.37 24.53 14.45
CA TYR A 342 -4.65 25.34 13.26
C TYR A 342 -4.67 26.84 13.58
N GLY A 343 -3.96 27.64 12.76
CA GLY A 343 -3.82 29.08 12.94
C GLY A 343 -2.91 29.49 14.10
N THR A 344 -2.25 28.54 14.76
CA THR A 344 -1.32 28.79 15.87
C THR A 344 0.10 28.37 15.51
N PRO A 345 1.12 28.90 16.21
CA PRO A 345 2.50 28.42 16.10
C PRO A 345 2.66 26.92 16.42
N ASP A 346 1.75 26.28 17.14
CA ASP A 346 1.85 24.85 17.46
C ASP A 346 1.18 23.94 16.41
N GLY A 347 0.65 24.53 15.33
CA GLY A 347 -0.08 23.82 14.29
C GLY A 347 0.79 23.19 13.19
N PRO A 348 0.14 22.63 12.15
CA PRO A 348 0.82 22.14 10.96
C PRO A 348 1.70 23.21 10.30
N ARG A 349 2.96 22.85 9.99
CA ARG A 349 3.95 23.75 9.37
C ARG A 349 3.84 23.82 7.84
N GLY A 350 2.98 23.03 7.26
CA GLY A 350 2.75 22.98 5.82
C GLY A 350 1.68 21.96 5.47
N TYR A 351 1.04 22.20 4.34
CA TYR A 351 0.04 21.33 3.75
C TYR A 351 0.48 20.88 2.37
N LEU A 352 0.05 19.69 1.97
CA LEU A 352 0.29 19.16 0.63
C LEU A 352 -1.04 18.91 -0.05
N THR A 353 -1.18 19.41 -1.28
CA THR A 353 -2.27 19.06 -2.19
C THR A 353 -1.71 18.59 -3.52
N SER A 354 -2.48 17.78 -4.25
CA SER A 354 -2.09 17.25 -5.55
C SER A 354 -2.95 17.83 -6.66
N LEU A 355 -2.35 18.17 -7.81
CA LEU A 355 -3.07 18.65 -8.99
C LEU A 355 -4.12 17.65 -9.49
N ALA A 356 -3.93 16.35 -9.23
CA ALA A 356 -4.92 15.30 -9.53
C ALA A 356 -6.30 15.57 -8.90
N TYR A 357 -6.34 16.34 -7.81
CA TYR A 357 -7.57 16.68 -7.10
C TYR A 357 -7.95 18.16 -7.23
N HIS A 358 -7.17 18.96 -7.96
CA HIS A 358 -7.43 20.38 -8.11
C HIS A 358 -8.76 20.63 -8.84
N ASN A 359 -9.49 21.63 -8.36
CA ASN A 359 -10.68 22.20 -8.99
C ASN A 359 -10.58 23.73 -8.83
N PRO A 360 -10.75 24.52 -9.91
CA PRO A 360 -10.67 25.99 -9.85
C PRO A 360 -11.66 26.65 -8.89
N SER A 361 -12.74 25.96 -8.51
CA SER A 361 -13.73 26.45 -7.53
C SER A 361 -13.34 26.20 -6.06
N ASN A 362 -12.20 25.55 -5.80
CA ASN A 362 -11.75 25.26 -4.45
C ASN A 362 -11.00 26.45 -3.84
N GLU A 363 -11.17 26.66 -2.53
CA GLU A 363 -10.34 27.61 -1.79
C GLU A 363 -8.87 27.19 -1.83
N PRO A 364 -7.94 28.15 -1.84
CA PRO A 364 -6.52 27.90 -1.66
C PRO A 364 -6.25 27.14 -0.35
N LEU A 365 -5.06 26.52 -0.29
CA LEU A 365 -4.58 25.94 0.95
C LEU A 365 -4.42 27.04 2.03
N PRO A 366 -4.56 26.68 3.32
CA PRO A 366 -4.29 27.62 4.39
C PRO A 366 -2.84 28.11 4.32
N GLU A 367 -2.64 29.39 4.57
CA GLU A 367 -1.33 30.00 4.54
C GLU A 367 -0.46 29.50 5.69
N THR A 368 0.77 29.10 5.38
CA THR A 368 1.80 28.75 6.35
C THR A 368 3.07 29.55 6.07
N GLU A 369 3.84 29.85 7.12
CA GLU A 369 5.09 30.62 7.01
C GLU A 369 6.16 29.87 6.21
N GLU A 370 6.24 28.55 6.37
CA GLU A 370 7.27 27.72 5.72
C GLU A 370 6.84 27.22 4.32
N GLY A 371 5.63 27.59 3.90
CA GLY A 371 5.04 27.25 2.61
C GLY A 371 4.46 25.85 2.51
N ASN A 372 3.50 25.73 1.61
CA ASN A 372 2.80 24.50 1.24
C ASN A 372 3.50 23.80 0.06
N ILE A 373 3.16 22.54 -0.16
CA ILE A 373 3.65 21.74 -1.29
C ILE A 373 2.49 21.46 -2.25
N TYR A 374 2.69 21.78 -3.52
CA TYR A 374 1.76 21.45 -4.59
C TYR A 374 2.36 20.33 -5.45
N ASP A 375 1.85 19.12 -5.24
CA ASP A 375 2.26 17.91 -5.93
C ASP A 375 1.67 17.85 -7.35
N CYS A 376 2.46 17.35 -8.31
CA CYS A 376 2.08 17.23 -9.71
C CYS A 376 1.03 16.13 -9.96
N GLY A 377 0.88 15.19 -9.01
CA GLY A 377 -0.07 14.09 -9.11
C GLY A 377 0.46 12.84 -9.80
N ALA A 378 1.78 12.62 -9.80
CA ALA A 378 2.42 11.45 -10.44
C ALA A 378 1.83 10.10 -10.06
N TRP A 379 1.30 9.97 -8.84
CA TRP A 379 0.59 8.77 -8.41
C TRP A 379 -0.63 8.44 -9.27
N SER A 380 -1.35 9.45 -9.77
CA SER A 380 -2.58 9.28 -10.56
C SER A 380 -2.31 8.76 -11.98
N TYR A 381 -1.12 9.02 -12.53
CA TYR A 381 -0.73 8.65 -13.89
C TYR A 381 0.51 7.74 -13.93
N LYS A 382 0.85 7.09 -12.83
CA LYS A 382 2.02 6.20 -12.69
C LYS A 382 2.13 5.08 -13.75
N ASN A 383 1.00 4.68 -14.33
CA ASN A 383 0.90 3.64 -15.36
C ASN A 383 0.79 4.19 -16.79
N GLU A 384 0.70 5.51 -16.93
CA GLU A 384 0.49 6.15 -18.23
C GLU A 384 1.82 6.32 -18.99
N PRO A 385 1.78 6.46 -20.33
CA PRO A 385 2.98 6.66 -21.14
C PRO A 385 3.70 7.99 -20.87
N TYR A 386 2.97 9.02 -20.46
CA TYR A 386 3.43 10.38 -20.17
C TYR A 386 2.57 11.01 -19.05
N PRO A 387 2.97 12.15 -18.44
CA PRO A 387 2.18 12.80 -17.40
C PRO A 387 0.78 13.21 -17.90
N ILE A 388 -0.27 12.69 -17.27
CA ILE A 388 -1.66 12.99 -17.66
C ILE A 388 -2.65 12.79 -16.50
N LEU A 389 -3.24 13.88 -15.99
CA LEU A 389 -4.19 13.80 -14.87
C LEU A 389 -5.54 13.20 -15.25
N LYS A 390 -6.10 13.64 -16.39
CA LYS A 390 -7.36 13.14 -16.95
C LYS A 390 -7.23 13.09 -18.46
N LYS A 391 -7.63 11.97 -19.07
CA LYS A 391 -7.50 11.74 -20.52
C LYS A 391 -8.07 12.87 -21.38
N LYS A 392 -9.26 13.35 -21.02
CA LYS A 392 -9.96 14.43 -21.74
C LYS A 392 -9.23 15.79 -21.73
N ASP A 393 -8.33 16.01 -20.77
CA ASP A 393 -7.65 17.28 -20.62
C ASP A 393 -6.27 17.29 -21.31
N GLY A 394 -5.88 16.17 -21.95
CA GLY A 394 -4.58 16.00 -22.60
C GLY A 394 -3.40 15.90 -21.62
N PRO A 395 -2.15 15.88 -22.14
CA PRO A 395 -0.93 15.79 -21.34
C PRO A 395 -0.81 16.92 -20.30
N LEU A 396 -0.18 16.61 -19.17
CA LEU A 396 0.23 17.57 -18.15
C LEU A 396 1.62 18.10 -18.51
N THR A 397 1.69 19.04 -19.46
CA THR A 397 2.95 19.74 -19.80
C THR A 397 3.40 20.65 -18.66
N PRO A 398 4.68 21.03 -18.59
CA PRO A 398 5.20 22.04 -17.66
C PRO A 398 4.37 23.34 -17.60
N GLU A 399 4.00 23.91 -18.73
CA GLU A 399 3.20 25.15 -18.80
C GLU A 399 1.79 24.94 -18.24
N ARG A 400 1.21 23.78 -18.53
CA ARG A 400 -0.12 23.44 -18.01
C ARG A 400 -0.07 23.22 -16.49
N ALA A 401 0.95 22.53 -15.99
CA ALA A 401 1.16 22.34 -14.55
C ALA A 401 1.32 23.70 -13.86
N MET A 402 2.13 24.61 -14.41
CA MET A 402 2.33 25.96 -13.88
C MET A 402 1.01 26.74 -13.77
N ARG A 403 0.20 26.76 -14.84
CA ARG A 403 -1.14 27.38 -14.80
C ARG A 403 -2.05 26.78 -13.74
N LEU A 404 -1.99 25.46 -13.53
CA LEU A 404 -2.78 24.79 -12.51
C LEU A 404 -2.30 25.12 -11.08
N TYR A 405 -0.99 25.30 -10.88
CA TYR A 405 -0.44 25.74 -9.60
C TYR A 405 -0.88 27.17 -9.25
N GLU A 406 -0.85 28.09 -10.21
CA GLU A 406 -1.36 29.46 -10.01
C GLU A 406 -2.85 29.47 -9.74
N ALA A 407 -3.63 28.70 -10.51
CA ALA A 407 -5.07 28.54 -10.27
C ALA A 407 -5.39 27.91 -8.90
N ALA A 408 -4.47 27.11 -8.35
CA ALA A 408 -4.56 26.53 -7.02
C ALA A 408 -4.12 27.49 -5.89
N GLY A 409 -3.69 28.72 -6.25
CA GLY A 409 -3.28 29.75 -5.30
C GLY A 409 -1.88 29.53 -4.71
N ALA A 410 -0.99 28.82 -5.41
CA ALA A 410 0.39 28.70 -4.95
C ALA A 410 1.06 30.08 -4.88
N ARG A 411 1.76 30.38 -3.79
CA ARG A 411 2.40 31.68 -3.54
C ARG A 411 3.86 31.67 -3.96
N LYS A 412 4.28 32.73 -4.65
CA LYS A 412 5.68 32.94 -5.08
C LYS A 412 6.58 33.17 -3.86
N GLY A 413 7.82 32.69 -3.93
CA GLY A 413 8.84 32.81 -2.87
C GLY A 413 8.61 31.94 -1.62
N ILE A 414 7.39 31.43 -1.42
CA ILE A 414 7.01 30.73 -0.19
C ILE A 414 6.68 29.26 -0.48
N ASP A 415 5.70 29.00 -1.34
CA ASP A 415 5.21 27.65 -1.61
C ASP A 415 6.11 26.90 -2.60
N ILE A 416 6.13 25.58 -2.45
CA ILE A 416 6.90 24.66 -3.27
C ILE A 416 5.98 24.03 -4.30
N ILE A 417 6.35 24.11 -5.58
CA ILE A 417 5.67 23.42 -6.68
C ILE A 417 6.54 22.28 -7.19
N VAL A 418 5.91 21.14 -7.50
CA VAL A 418 6.62 19.94 -7.98
C VAL A 418 6.64 19.94 -9.50
N SER A 419 7.83 19.81 -10.10
CA SER A 419 7.95 19.59 -11.54
C SER A 419 7.22 18.29 -11.91
N PRO A 420 6.37 18.28 -12.96
CA PRO A 420 5.76 17.03 -13.41
C PRO A 420 6.84 15.99 -13.75
N ASP A 421 6.71 14.81 -13.16
CA ASP A 421 7.68 13.72 -13.21
C ASP A 421 6.97 12.39 -13.53
N MET A 422 7.76 11.34 -13.79
CA MET A 422 7.26 10.00 -14.08
C MET A 422 7.74 8.98 -13.05
N MET A 423 6.80 8.40 -12.30
CA MET A 423 7.11 7.34 -11.35
C MET A 423 7.66 6.09 -12.04
N ILE A 424 8.84 5.65 -11.61
CA ILE A 424 9.41 4.34 -11.98
C ILE A 424 8.83 3.26 -11.03
N LEU A 425 8.23 2.23 -11.63
CA LEU A 425 7.59 1.11 -10.94
C LEU A 425 8.47 -0.14 -11.02
N ASP A 426 8.35 -1.05 -10.04
CA ASP A 426 9.11 -2.31 -10.05
C ASP A 426 8.78 -3.22 -11.24
N SER A 427 7.66 -2.98 -11.92
CA SER A 427 7.25 -3.69 -13.13
C SER A 427 7.76 -3.07 -14.43
N ASP A 428 8.42 -1.91 -14.39
CA ASP A 428 8.96 -1.26 -15.58
C ASP A 428 10.19 -2.02 -16.09
N THR A 429 10.30 -2.16 -17.42
CA THR A 429 11.53 -2.62 -18.06
C THR A 429 12.63 -1.56 -17.93
N LEU A 430 13.89 -1.94 -18.12
CA LEU A 430 15.01 -0.98 -18.15
C LEU A 430 14.78 0.14 -19.16
N LYS A 431 14.30 -0.20 -20.36
CA LYS A 431 13.93 0.77 -21.40
C LYS A 431 12.84 1.72 -20.91
N ARG A 432 11.77 1.20 -20.31
CA ARG A 432 10.67 2.02 -19.82
C ARG A 432 11.10 2.95 -18.68
N ALA A 433 11.97 2.46 -17.79
CA ALA A 433 12.55 3.29 -16.74
C ALA A 433 13.41 4.42 -17.32
N ALA A 434 14.22 4.14 -18.34
CA ALA A 434 15.02 5.16 -19.04
C ALA A 434 14.14 6.26 -19.67
N GLU A 435 13.11 5.87 -20.42
CA GLU A 435 12.13 6.81 -21.01
C GLU A 435 11.48 7.71 -19.95
N LYS A 436 11.10 7.13 -18.80
CA LYS A 436 10.51 7.90 -17.69
C LYS A 436 11.51 8.88 -17.07
N ILE A 437 12.78 8.51 -16.95
CA ILE A 437 13.84 9.40 -16.47
C ILE A 437 14.02 10.55 -17.46
N GLU A 438 14.13 10.27 -18.75
CA GLU A 438 14.29 11.30 -19.79
C GLU A 438 13.14 12.31 -19.78
N VAL A 439 11.89 11.85 -19.74
CA VAL A 439 10.72 12.73 -19.62
C VAL A 439 10.79 13.58 -18.34
N SER A 440 11.17 13.00 -17.21
CA SER A 440 11.26 13.72 -15.93
C SER A 440 12.38 14.77 -15.93
N LEU A 441 13.50 14.50 -16.59
CA LEU A 441 14.61 15.45 -16.74
C LEU A 441 14.25 16.58 -17.71
N GLN A 442 13.61 16.24 -18.84
CA GLN A 442 13.15 17.22 -19.81
C GLN A 442 12.14 18.19 -19.18
N PHE A 443 11.13 17.65 -18.48
CA PHE A 443 10.11 18.49 -17.85
C PHE A 443 10.69 19.34 -16.72
N ALA A 444 11.65 18.81 -15.96
CA ALA A 444 12.37 19.60 -14.97
C ALA A 444 13.14 20.78 -15.61
N GLN A 445 13.78 20.55 -16.76
CA GLN A 445 14.49 21.60 -17.49
C GLN A 445 13.53 22.68 -18.02
N GLU A 446 12.38 22.27 -18.56
CA GLU A 446 11.33 23.17 -19.09
C GLU A 446 10.62 23.95 -17.97
N MET A 447 10.47 23.36 -16.77
CA MET A 447 9.86 24.03 -15.62
C MET A 447 10.70 25.19 -15.05
N MET A 448 12.04 25.16 -15.20
CA MET A 448 12.95 26.17 -14.64
C MET A 448 12.57 27.62 -15.02
N PRO A 449 12.44 27.97 -16.33
CA PRO A 449 12.01 29.32 -16.71
C PRO A 449 10.55 29.62 -16.35
N LEU A 450 9.70 28.60 -16.18
CA LEU A 450 8.27 28.75 -15.90
C LEU A 450 7.97 29.00 -14.42
N ALA A 451 8.85 28.58 -13.51
CA ALA A 451 8.60 28.68 -12.07
C ALA A 451 8.44 30.13 -11.56
N GLN A 452 8.86 31.16 -12.31
CA GLN A 452 8.56 32.58 -12.06
C GLN A 452 8.63 33.03 -10.57
N GLY A 453 9.64 32.58 -9.83
CA GLY A 453 9.85 32.91 -8.42
C GLY A 453 9.21 31.95 -7.40
N HIS A 454 8.55 30.87 -7.83
CA HIS A 454 8.19 29.75 -6.97
C HIS A 454 9.42 28.91 -6.60
N ARG A 455 9.35 28.24 -5.45
CA ARG A 455 10.34 27.22 -5.09
C ARG A 455 10.02 25.95 -5.87
N LEU A 456 10.90 25.55 -6.76
CA LEU A 456 10.67 24.42 -7.66
C LEU A 456 11.36 23.16 -7.12
N MET A 457 10.61 22.05 -7.08
CA MET A 457 11.09 20.76 -6.58
C MET A 457 11.05 19.69 -7.67
N ALA A 458 12.17 18.99 -7.87
CA ALA A 458 12.25 17.82 -8.75
C ALA A 458 12.18 16.52 -7.95
N VAL A 459 11.84 15.40 -8.59
CA VAL A 459 11.60 14.11 -7.92
C VAL A 459 12.55 13.04 -8.46
N THR A 460 13.28 12.36 -7.58
CA THR A 460 14.10 11.19 -7.96
C THR A 460 13.33 9.88 -7.79
N HIS A 461 13.55 8.94 -8.70
CA HIS A 461 12.89 7.63 -8.75
C HIS A 461 13.86 6.49 -9.06
N GLY A 462 13.37 5.26 -8.92
CA GLY A 462 14.08 4.08 -9.41
C GLY A 462 15.06 3.48 -8.41
N THR A 463 16.10 2.82 -8.94
CA THR A 463 17.22 2.21 -8.20
C THR A 463 18.15 3.26 -7.59
N PHE A 464 19.18 2.85 -6.84
CA PHE A 464 20.15 3.79 -6.27
C PHE A 464 20.88 4.58 -7.35
N GLU A 465 21.31 3.91 -8.42
CA GLU A 465 22.05 4.48 -9.54
C GLU A 465 21.18 5.48 -10.32
N GLN A 466 19.92 5.11 -10.57
CA GLN A 466 18.96 5.99 -11.25
C GLN A 466 18.69 7.26 -10.42
N ARG A 467 18.56 7.12 -9.09
CA ARG A 467 18.38 8.28 -8.19
C ARG A 467 19.59 9.19 -8.16
N HIS A 468 20.79 8.63 -8.08
CA HIS A 468 22.04 9.41 -8.12
C HIS A 468 22.18 10.15 -9.45
N TYR A 469 21.94 9.48 -10.57
CA TYR A 469 21.94 10.11 -11.89
C TYR A 469 20.94 11.27 -11.98
N MET A 470 19.69 11.07 -11.55
CA MET A 470 18.68 12.12 -11.53
C MET A 470 19.07 13.27 -10.59
N MET A 471 19.57 12.96 -9.39
CA MET A 471 20.03 13.94 -8.41
C MET A 471 21.11 14.84 -9.00
N GLU A 472 22.17 14.27 -9.58
CA GLU A 472 23.25 15.03 -10.21
C GLU A 472 22.73 15.93 -11.33
N LYS A 473 21.86 15.41 -12.20
CA LYS A 473 21.25 16.20 -13.29
C LYS A 473 20.40 17.35 -12.76
N TYR A 474 19.60 17.13 -11.72
CA TYR A 474 18.80 18.20 -11.13
C TYR A 474 19.66 19.27 -10.46
N LEU A 475 20.73 18.88 -9.76
CA LEU A 475 21.68 19.81 -9.16
C LEU A 475 22.43 20.62 -10.23
N GLU A 476 22.86 20.00 -11.33
CA GLU A 476 23.44 20.68 -12.49
C GLU A 476 22.48 21.71 -13.12
N MET A 477 21.18 21.39 -13.17
CA MET A 477 20.13 22.32 -13.63
C MET A 477 19.86 23.48 -12.66
N GLY A 478 20.39 23.42 -11.42
CA GLY A 478 20.19 24.45 -10.40
C GLY A 478 19.02 24.20 -9.44
N TYR A 479 18.46 22.99 -9.41
CA TYR A 479 17.46 22.63 -8.40
C TYR A 479 18.10 22.58 -7.01
N THR A 480 17.41 23.19 -6.04
CA THR A 480 17.79 23.14 -4.62
C THR A 480 16.79 22.37 -3.77
N HIS A 481 15.64 22.00 -4.33
CA HIS A 481 14.61 21.22 -3.65
C HIS A 481 14.44 19.90 -4.39
N ILE A 482 14.67 18.79 -3.69
CA ILE A 482 14.63 17.46 -4.26
C ILE A 482 13.73 16.56 -3.41
N ALA A 483 12.77 15.93 -4.05
CA ALA A 483 11.93 14.91 -3.45
C ALA A 483 12.43 13.50 -3.78
N LEU A 484 12.23 12.57 -2.85
CA LEU A 484 12.44 11.15 -3.06
C LEU A 484 11.09 10.47 -3.28
N GLY A 485 10.80 10.16 -4.55
CA GLY A 485 9.55 9.56 -4.98
C GLY A 485 9.59 8.02 -4.99
N SER A 486 8.41 7.42 -5.16
CA SER A 486 8.15 5.96 -5.21
C SER A 486 8.57 5.11 -3.99
N LEU A 487 9.11 5.73 -2.93
CA LEU A 487 9.54 5.03 -1.72
C LEU A 487 8.37 4.52 -0.86
N ALA A 488 7.20 5.17 -0.90
CA ALA A 488 6.03 4.77 -0.13
C ALA A 488 5.65 3.28 -0.33
N MET A 489 5.73 2.78 -1.56
CA MET A 489 5.43 1.38 -1.90
C MET A 489 6.45 0.38 -1.34
N LYS A 490 7.67 0.84 -1.02
CA LYS A 490 8.79 0.03 -0.51
C LYS A 490 8.98 0.17 0.99
N SER A 491 8.47 1.24 1.60
CA SER A 491 8.67 1.59 3.02
C SER A 491 8.40 0.47 4.04
N SER A 492 7.51 -0.47 3.75
CA SER A 492 7.27 -1.66 4.59
C SER A 492 7.86 -2.96 4.03
N ARG A 493 8.13 -3.02 2.71
CA ARG A 493 8.59 -4.24 2.02
C ARG A 493 10.10 -4.37 2.00
N ASP A 494 10.77 -3.23 1.87
CA ASP A 494 12.21 -3.09 1.78
C ASP A 494 12.65 -1.81 2.51
N PRO A 495 12.62 -1.83 3.85
CA PRO A 495 12.96 -0.66 4.65
C PRO A 495 14.45 -0.30 4.54
N GLN A 496 15.33 -1.25 4.27
CA GLN A 496 16.76 -1.00 4.09
C GLN A 496 17.01 -0.23 2.80
N PHE A 497 16.35 -0.58 1.69
CA PHE A 497 16.41 0.21 0.47
C PHE A 497 15.97 1.66 0.69
N VAL A 498 14.83 1.87 1.36
CA VAL A 498 14.33 3.22 1.65
C VAL A 498 15.30 3.99 2.54
N TYR A 499 15.85 3.36 3.58
CA TYR A 499 16.84 3.97 4.46
C TYR A 499 18.06 4.43 3.66
N LYS A 500 18.62 3.56 2.82
CA LYS A 500 19.79 3.88 2.01
C LYS A 500 19.49 5.01 1.02
N CYS A 501 18.35 4.99 0.34
CA CYS A 501 17.95 6.10 -0.55
C CYS A 501 17.92 7.45 0.18
N VAL A 502 17.34 7.49 1.38
CA VAL A 502 17.24 8.72 2.17
C VAL A 502 18.63 9.16 2.67
N SER A 503 19.39 8.23 3.24
CA SER A 503 20.75 8.49 3.73
C SER A 503 21.66 9.01 2.61
N ASP A 504 21.63 8.39 1.43
CA ASP A 504 22.43 8.80 0.29
C ASP A 504 22.05 10.20 -0.20
N ALA A 505 20.74 10.51 -0.26
CA ALA A 505 20.28 11.83 -0.66
C ALA A 505 20.70 12.93 0.35
N VAL A 506 20.69 12.64 1.65
CA VAL A 506 21.15 13.59 2.68
C VAL A 506 22.66 13.85 2.56
N LYS A 507 23.48 12.84 2.23
CA LYS A 507 24.94 12.99 2.06
C LYS A 507 25.33 13.97 0.97
N TYR A 508 24.50 14.22 -0.04
CA TYR A 508 24.77 15.27 -1.04
C TYR A 508 25.00 16.65 -0.41
N ARG A 509 24.46 16.92 0.78
CA ARG A 509 24.67 18.18 1.50
C ARG A 509 26.12 18.43 1.91
N GLU A 510 26.97 17.39 1.96
CA GLU A 510 28.41 17.54 2.21
C GLU A 510 29.09 18.33 1.09
N ASN A 511 28.63 18.13 -0.16
CA ASN A 511 29.21 18.75 -1.36
C ASN A 511 28.36 19.90 -1.91
N PHE A 512 27.07 19.94 -1.59
CA PHE A 512 26.11 20.92 -2.13
C PHE A 512 25.33 21.59 -1.00
N LYS A 513 25.65 22.86 -0.74
CA LYS A 513 24.99 23.63 0.32
C LYS A 513 23.55 23.97 -0.05
N GLY A 514 22.66 23.93 0.94
CA GLY A 514 21.28 24.43 0.79
C GLY A 514 20.30 23.47 0.12
N ILE A 515 20.63 22.19 -0.06
CA ILE A 515 19.68 21.21 -0.60
C ILE A 515 18.57 20.92 0.43
N TYR A 516 17.33 21.19 0.00
CA TYR A 516 16.11 20.78 0.66
C TYR A 516 15.70 19.38 0.21
N ILE A 517 15.57 18.43 1.15
CA ILE A 517 15.16 17.04 0.90
C ILE A 517 13.74 16.82 1.41
N HIS A 518 12.87 16.36 0.51
CA HIS A 518 11.51 15.91 0.83
C HIS A 518 11.36 14.40 0.60
N VAL A 519 10.65 13.69 1.48
CA VAL A 519 10.33 12.26 1.26
C VAL A 519 8.85 12.07 1.03
N LEU A 520 8.49 11.63 -0.19
CA LEU A 520 7.10 11.53 -0.62
C LEU A 520 6.40 10.28 -0.08
N GLY A 521 5.29 10.49 0.63
CA GLY A 521 4.33 9.46 1.03
C GLY A 521 4.78 8.48 2.12
N VAL A 522 5.98 8.62 2.67
CA VAL A 522 6.52 7.75 3.73
C VAL A 522 6.24 8.37 5.11
N SER A 523 5.16 7.91 5.76
CA SER A 523 4.58 8.60 6.92
C SER A 523 4.33 7.73 8.15
N SER A 524 4.81 6.48 8.24
CA SER A 524 4.66 5.73 9.50
C SER A 524 5.42 6.44 10.63
N ILE A 525 5.00 6.34 11.89
CA ILE A 525 5.71 7.01 13.00
C ILE A 525 7.17 6.56 13.10
N ARG A 526 7.44 5.27 12.86
CA ARG A 526 8.81 4.75 12.82
C ARG A 526 9.64 5.42 11.73
N TRP A 527 9.04 5.63 10.55
CA TRP A 527 9.69 6.39 9.49
C TRP A 527 9.84 7.86 9.85
N ALA A 528 8.84 8.51 10.43
CA ALA A 528 8.95 9.90 10.88
C ALA A 528 10.12 10.10 11.86
N ALA A 529 10.30 9.17 12.81
CA ALA A 529 11.45 9.13 13.72
C ALA A 529 12.77 9.02 12.93
N THR A 530 12.84 8.05 12.01
CA THR A 530 14.02 7.77 11.19
C THR A 530 14.39 8.94 10.28
N LEU A 531 13.41 9.56 9.62
CA LEU A 531 13.61 10.72 8.74
C LEU A 531 14.06 11.95 9.54
N THR A 532 13.55 12.10 10.77
CA THR A 532 14.01 13.14 11.71
C THR A 532 15.46 12.91 12.11
N HIS A 533 15.81 11.67 12.49
CA HIS A 533 17.18 11.27 12.83
C HIS A 533 18.16 11.49 11.66
N LEU A 534 17.76 11.13 10.43
CA LEU A 534 18.55 11.34 9.22
C LEU A 534 18.62 12.82 8.78
N GLY A 535 17.91 13.74 9.42
CA GLY A 535 17.96 15.17 9.11
C GLY A 535 17.27 15.57 7.80
N VAL A 536 16.25 14.83 7.36
CA VAL A 536 15.39 15.22 6.23
C VAL A 536 14.66 16.53 6.54
N ASP A 537 14.44 17.42 5.56
CA ASP A 537 13.76 18.70 5.85
C ASP A 537 12.25 18.52 5.96
N SER A 538 11.65 17.66 5.12
CA SER A 538 10.22 17.37 5.21
C SER A 538 9.79 16.02 4.66
N PHE A 539 8.60 15.58 5.06
CA PHE A 539 7.97 14.39 4.52
C PHE A 539 6.45 14.51 4.62
N ASP A 540 5.73 13.69 3.85
CA ASP A 540 4.27 13.67 3.86
C ASP A 540 3.72 12.24 3.91
N GLY A 541 2.39 12.12 4.06
CA GLY A 541 1.69 10.93 3.63
C GLY A 541 0.21 10.91 3.99
N SER A 542 -0.54 10.16 3.18
CA SER A 542 -2.00 10.07 3.23
C SER A 542 -2.52 8.92 4.11
N SER A 543 -1.65 8.25 4.87
CA SER A 543 -2.01 7.09 5.69
C SER A 543 -3.20 7.37 6.61
N MET A 544 -3.27 8.54 7.23
CA MET A 544 -4.35 8.93 8.15
C MET A 544 -5.71 8.99 7.46
N TYR A 545 -5.75 9.48 6.21
CA TYR A 545 -6.94 9.46 5.35
C TYR A 545 -7.29 8.05 4.90
N MET A 546 -6.32 7.30 4.40
CA MET A 546 -6.54 5.94 3.88
C MET A 546 -7.07 5.02 4.99
N GLU A 547 -6.54 5.15 6.20
CA GLU A 547 -7.01 4.42 7.37
C GLU A 547 -8.44 4.83 7.75
N ALA A 548 -8.81 6.10 7.63
CA ALA A 548 -10.17 6.56 7.94
C ALA A 548 -11.23 6.07 6.92
N PHE A 549 -10.96 6.23 5.62
CA PHE A 549 -11.91 5.95 4.54
C PHE A 549 -11.90 4.49 4.09
N THR A 550 -10.72 3.93 3.81
CA THR A 550 -10.56 2.56 3.30
C THR A 550 -10.43 1.56 4.43
N GLY A 551 -9.62 1.87 5.44
CA GLY A 551 -9.36 0.99 6.57
C GLY A 551 -10.49 0.94 7.61
N GLY A 552 -11.34 1.98 7.64
CA GLY A 552 -12.33 2.17 8.69
C GLY A 552 -11.71 2.17 10.09
N LYS A 553 -10.49 2.69 10.22
CA LYS A 553 -9.70 2.68 11.45
C LYS A 553 -9.80 4.00 12.19
N TYR A 554 -9.92 3.87 13.50
CA TYR A 554 -9.86 4.95 14.45
C TYR A 554 -8.52 4.88 15.17
N LEU A 555 -7.65 5.86 14.93
CA LEU A 555 -6.32 5.87 15.51
C LEU A 555 -6.38 6.33 16.97
N GLN A 556 -5.50 5.75 17.79
CA GLN A 556 -5.25 6.17 19.17
C GLN A 556 -3.76 6.40 19.34
N TYR A 557 -3.40 7.52 19.96
CA TYR A 557 -2.02 7.84 20.31
C TYR A 557 -1.71 7.26 21.71
N LEU A 558 -0.61 6.52 21.81
CA LEU A 558 -0.12 5.98 23.08
C LEU A 558 1.19 6.69 23.46
N PRO A 559 1.19 7.59 24.46
CA PRO A 559 2.36 8.41 24.82
C PRO A 559 3.56 7.59 25.23
N SER A 560 3.37 6.54 26.03
CA SER A 560 4.46 5.74 26.61
C SER A 560 5.41 5.15 25.56
N SER A 561 4.94 4.91 24.34
CA SER A 561 5.73 4.34 23.26
C SER A 561 5.81 5.20 22.00
N ALA A 562 5.23 6.41 22.01
CA ALA A 562 5.06 7.24 20.82
C ALA A 562 4.34 6.52 19.65
N ARG A 563 3.48 5.53 19.93
CA ARG A 563 2.85 4.69 18.88
C ARG A 563 1.43 5.09 18.57
N LEU A 564 0.98 4.68 17.38
CA LEU A 564 -0.41 4.70 16.98
C LEU A 564 -1.02 3.30 17.05
N ILE A 565 -2.08 3.15 17.85
CA ILE A 565 -2.91 1.96 17.90
C ILE A 565 -4.03 2.10 16.85
N LYS A 566 -4.19 1.08 16.01
CA LYS A 566 -5.20 1.05 14.95
C LYS A 566 -6.42 0.26 15.39
N ASN A 567 -7.38 0.94 16.01
CA ASN A 567 -8.64 0.28 16.36
C ASN A 567 -9.57 0.23 15.16
N HIS A 568 -10.30 -0.87 15.02
CA HIS A 568 -11.40 -0.91 14.07
C HIS A 568 -12.51 0.04 14.54
N LYS A 569 -13.22 0.68 13.60
CA LYS A 569 -14.47 1.37 13.88
C LYS A 569 -15.44 0.47 14.65
N ILE A 570 -16.20 1.07 15.56
CA ILE A 570 -17.18 0.39 16.40
C ILE A 570 -18.36 -0.05 15.52
N VAL A 571 -18.77 -1.30 15.67
CA VAL A 571 -19.88 -1.91 14.91
C VAL A 571 -21.24 -1.64 15.59
N THR A 572 -21.25 -1.42 16.90
CA THR A 572 -22.44 -1.13 17.70
C THR A 572 -22.62 0.38 17.91
N ASN A 573 -23.57 0.94 17.15
CA ASN A 573 -23.98 2.35 17.23
C ASN A 573 -24.62 2.69 18.58
N ALA A 574 -23.81 3.12 19.54
CA ALA A 574 -24.27 4.00 20.58
C ALA A 574 -23.28 5.17 20.72
N PRO A 575 -23.75 6.43 20.81
CA PRO A 575 -22.95 7.57 21.27
C PRO A 575 -22.19 7.28 22.58
N TRP A 576 -22.67 6.27 23.30
CA TRP A 576 -22.22 5.79 24.60
C TRP A 576 -21.55 4.41 24.54
N SER A 577 -21.11 3.95 23.37
CA SER A 577 -20.32 2.71 23.30
C SER A 577 -19.04 2.87 24.12
N ASN A 578 -18.87 1.96 25.07
CA ASN A 578 -17.67 1.85 25.92
C ASN A 578 -16.55 1.07 25.22
N GLU A 579 -16.74 0.62 23.97
CA GLU A 579 -15.73 -0.17 23.24
C GLU A 579 -14.46 0.65 22.94
N LEU A 580 -14.60 1.96 22.70
CA LEU A 580 -13.46 2.88 22.60
C LEU A 580 -13.72 4.15 23.42
N PRO A 581 -12.70 4.69 24.10
CA PRO A 581 -12.83 5.94 24.85
C PRO A 581 -13.26 7.11 23.95
N VAL A 582 -13.99 8.07 24.54
CA VAL A 582 -14.44 9.28 23.84
C VAL A 582 -13.25 10.24 23.67
N CYS A 583 -12.92 10.60 22.42
CA CYS A 583 -11.90 11.60 22.13
C CYS A 583 -12.47 13.02 22.15
N LYS A 584 -11.74 13.98 22.74
CA LYS A 584 -12.12 15.40 22.80
C LYS A 584 -11.34 16.30 21.80
N CYS A 585 -10.73 15.73 20.75
CA CYS A 585 -10.06 16.54 19.74
C CYS A 585 -11.07 17.43 18.99
N PRO A 586 -10.66 18.56 18.38
CA PRO A 586 -11.57 19.52 17.74
C PRO A 586 -12.53 18.87 16.75
N ALA A 587 -12.03 17.96 15.89
CA ALA A 587 -12.86 17.21 14.96
C ALA A 587 -13.90 16.32 15.65
N CYS A 588 -13.51 15.54 16.67
CA CYS A 588 -14.46 14.68 17.37
C CYS A 588 -15.51 15.47 18.16
N HIS A 589 -15.12 16.62 18.72
CA HIS A 589 -16.05 17.53 19.41
C HIS A 589 -17.07 18.11 18.44
N ALA A 590 -16.61 18.71 17.34
CA ALA A 590 -17.46 19.29 16.31
C ALA A 590 -18.41 18.26 15.70
N MET A 591 -17.92 17.08 15.33
CA MET A 591 -18.77 16.03 14.76
C MET A 591 -19.84 15.57 15.74
N ARG A 592 -19.53 15.43 17.04
CA ARG A 592 -20.55 15.05 18.04
C ARG A 592 -21.63 16.10 18.24
N ALA A 593 -21.29 17.38 18.18
CA ALA A 593 -22.29 18.45 18.23
C ALA A 593 -23.32 18.28 17.10
N GLU A 594 -22.85 17.93 15.90
CA GLU A 594 -23.66 17.60 14.73
C GLU A 594 -24.42 16.26 14.82
N GLY A 595 -24.24 15.48 15.89
CA GLY A 595 -24.84 14.15 16.06
C GLY A 595 -24.06 13.01 15.40
N TRP A 596 -22.83 13.27 14.95
CA TRP A 596 -21.97 12.27 14.34
C TRP A 596 -20.90 11.77 15.31
N ASP A 597 -20.69 10.46 15.36
CA ASP A 597 -19.54 9.88 16.05
C ASP A 597 -18.50 9.37 15.04
N THR A 598 -17.30 9.93 15.13
CA THR A 598 -16.17 9.57 14.28
C THR A 598 -15.68 8.14 14.52
N ARG A 599 -16.12 7.48 15.61
CA ARG A 599 -15.86 6.07 15.90
C ARG A 599 -16.82 5.11 15.19
N ALA A 600 -18.00 5.58 14.78
CA ALA A 600 -19.09 4.73 14.29
C ALA A 600 -18.90 4.23 12.84
N GLN A 601 -19.54 3.10 12.51
CA GLN A 601 -19.67 2.57 11.15
C GLN A 601 -20.86 3.21 10.41
N GLY A 602 -20.72 3.39 9.09
CA GLY A 602 -21.80 3.89 8.22
C GLY A 602 -22.91 2.87 7.99
N GLY A 603 -24.17 3.32 8.11
CA GLY A 603 -25.35 2.65 7.53
C GLY A 603 -26.68 3.11 8.14
N SER A 604 -27.61 3.68 7.36
CA SER A 604 -28.99 4.22 7.59
C SER A 604 -29.75 4.21 8.96
N ARG A 605 -29.17 3.85 10.10
CA ARG A 605 -29.83 3.77 11.40
C ARG A 605 -30.01 5.12 12.09
N LYS A 606 -31.05 5.17 12.92
CA LYS A 606 -31.40 6.28 13.81
C LYS A 606 -31.21 5.84 15.26
N ASP A 607 -30.93 6.79 16.16
CA ASP A 607 -30.87 6.51 17.60
C ASP A 607 -32.28 6.33 18.21
N PHE A 608 -32.35 6.10 19.52
CA PHE A 608 -33.62 5.92 20.26
C PHE A 608 -34.53 7.17 20.27
N GLN A 609 -34.04 8.31 19.78
CA GLN A 609 -34.77 9.56 19.61
C GLN A 609 -35.08 9.84 18.13
N ASP A 610 -34.97 8.82 17.27
CA ASP A 610 -35.18 8.89 15.83
C ASP A 610 -34.21 9.87 15.11
N ARG A 611 -33.08 10.22 15.74
CA ARG A 611 -32.06 11.09 15.14
C ARG A 611 -31.12 10.25 14.28
N PRO A 612 -30.75 10.70 13.07
CA PRO A 612 -29.77 9.99 12.25
C PRO A 612 -28.43 9.90 12.99
N TYR A 613 -27.91 8.69 13.20
CA TYR A 613 -26.60 8.48 13.82
C TYR A 613 -25.83 7.51 12.94
N ASN A 614 -25.05 8.03 11.98
CA ASN A 614 -24.32 7.19 11.03
C ASN A 614 -22.93 7.63 10.62
N GLY A 615 -22.07 6.64 10.40
CA GLY A 615 -20.78 6.78 9.73
C GLY A 615 -20.84 7.15 8.22
N GLY A 616 -21.51 8.25 7.86
CA GLY A 616 -21.53 8.81 6.50
C GLY A 616 -20.19 9.40 6.06
N ASN A 617 -20.15 10.06 4.90
CA ASN A 617 -18.94 10.74 4.42
C ASN A 617 -18.45 11.79 5.42
N GLU A 618 -19.36 12.45 6.12
CA GLU A 618 -19.09 13.42 7.19
C GLU A 618 -18.35 12.77 8.36
N ALA A 619 -18.79 11.60 8.82
CA ALA A 619 -18.13 10.87 9.91
C ALA A 619 -16.78 10.28 9.47
N ASN A 620 -16.65 9.81 8.22
CA ASN A 620 -15.37 9.41 7.64
C ASN A 620 -14.40 10.59 7.58
N MET A 621 -14.89 11.77 7.20
CA MET A 621 -14.10 12.99 7.14
C MET A 621 -13.67 13.44 8.53
N GLY A 622 -14.59 13.47 9.50
CA GLY A 622 -14.24 13.76 10.90
C GLY A 622 -13.26 12.75 11.49
N ARG A 623 -13.37 11.46 11.11
CA ARG A 623 -12.40 10.41 11.47
C ARG A 623 -11.04 10.62 10.83
N ALA A 624 -10.98 11.10 9.59
CA ALA A 624 -9.71 11.44 8.94
C ALA A 624 -9.00 12.57 9.69
N VAL A 625 -9.72 13.63 10.06
CA VAL A 625 -9.14 14.74 10.85
C VAL A 625 -8.73 14.27 12.25
N HIS A 626 -9.54 13.42 12.91
CA HIS A 626 -9.14 12.78 14.17
C HIS A 626 -7.83 12.00 14.02
N ASN A 627 -7.72 11.18 12.98
CA ASN A 627 -6.52 10.38 12.70
C ASN A 627 -5.29 11.27 12.47
N ILE A 628 -5.45 12.42 11.79
CA ILE A 628 -4.39 13.44 11.64
C ILE A 628 -3.99 13.98 13.01
N ASN A 629 -4.94 14.36 13.87
CA ASN A 629 -4.64 14.87 15.21
C ASN A 629 -3.86 13.85 16.04
N MET A 630 -4.28 12.58 16.04
CA MET A 630 -3.54 11.52 16.74
C MET A 630 -2.14 11.32 16.18
N TYR A 631 -2.00 11.40 14.85
CA TYR A 631 -0.71 11.31 14.19
C TYR A 631 0.23 12.44 14.62
N LEU A 632 -0.24 13.70 14.60
CA LEU A 632 0.56 14.86 15.00
C LEU A 632 1.04 14.77 16.45
N ARG A 633 0.21 14.24 17.36
CA ARG A 633 0.63 13.99 18.75
C ARG A 633 1.73 12.93 18.84
N ALA A 634 1.56 11.82 18.13
CA ALA A 634 2.57 10.75 18.08
C ALA A 634 3.87 11.22 17.42
N LEU A 635 3.76 12.07 16.39
CA LEU A 635 4.89 12.69 15.73
C LEU A 635 5.67 13.59 16.69
N ASN A 636 4.99 14.50 17.39
CA ASN A 636 5.65 15.41 18.34
C ASN A 636 6.41 14.63 19.43
N GLU A 637 5.79 13.60 19.99
CA GLU A 637 6.43 12.71 20.97
C GLU A 637 7.64 11.98 20.38
N SER A 638 7.50 11.44 19.17
CA SER A 638 8.60 10.75 18.48
C SER A 638 9.77 11.68 18.18
N GLN A 639 9.51 12.91 17.73
CA GLN A 639 10.56 13.89 17.44
C GLN A 639 11.24 14.34 18.74
N TYR A 640 10.47 14.59 19.80
CA TYR A 640 11.00 14.90 21.12
C TYR A 640 12.00 13.83 21.60
N ARG A 641 11.62 12.55 21.53
CA ARG A 641 12.48 11.43 21.91
C ARG A 641 13.77 11.37 21.10
N ILE A 642 13.68 11.52 19.78
CA ILE A 642 14.86 11.54 18.89
C ILE A 642 15.82 12.68 19.25
N TYR A 643 15.31 13.89 19.52
CA TYR A 643 16.16 15.01 19.95
C TYR A 643 16.81 14.80 21.32
N ASN A 644 16.24 13.94 22.16
CA ASN A 644 16.81 13.55 23.44
C ASN A 644 17.66 12.25 23.34
N GLY A 645 18.01 11.81 22.14
CA GLY A 645 18.92 10.67 21.91
C GLY A 645 18.27 9.28 21.99
N ASP A 646 16.93 9.19 21.97
CA ASP A 646 16.23 7.89 21.94
C ASP A 646 16.15 7.30 20.52
N ASP A 647 17.20 6.56 20.16
CA ASP A 647 17.27 5.84 18.89
C ASP A 647 16.45 4.52 18.89
N SER A 648 15.71 4.18 19.96
CA SER A 648 14.89 2.96 19.97
C SER A 648 13.74 2.98 18.95
N LEU A 649 13.35 4.18 18.51
CA LEU A 649 12.24 4.41 17.59
C LEU A 649 12.64 4.36 16.11
N ILE A 650 13.93 4.36 15.79
CA ILE A 650 14.40 4.41 14.39
C ILE A 650 14.43 3.02 13.73
N ILE A 651 14.46 3.03 12.41
CA ILE A 651 14.83 1.85 11.63
C ILE A 651 16.36 1.82 11.60
N LYS A 652 16.96 0.77 12.15
CA LYS A 652 18.41 0.60 12.13
C LYS A 652 18.86 0.13 10.75
N SER A 653 19.95 0.70 10.25
CA SER A 653 20.58 0.23 9.01
C SER A 653 21.41 -1.02 9.27
N ASP A 654 21.30 -2.00 8.39
CA ASP A 654 22.21 -3.17 8.37
C ASP A 654 23.44 -2.91 7.48
N PHE A 655 23.57 -1.71 6.90
CA PHE A 655 24.69 -1.35 6.04
C PHE A 655 25.91 -0.96 6.89
N SER A 656 26.96 -1.78 6.87
CA SER A 656 28.28 -1.35 7.30
C SER A 656 28.75 -0.19 6.41
N SER A 657 29.41 0.80 7.02
CA SER A 657 29.90 2.01 6.36
C SER A 657 30.96 1.68 5.30
N GLN A 658 30.54 1.25 4.10
CA GLN A 658 31.41 1.25 2.93
C GLN A 658 31.50 2.66 2.37
N ALA A 659 32.74 3.13 2.25
CA ALA A 659 33.09 4.47 1.79
C ALA A 659 32.55 4.75 0.37
N PHE A 660 32.19 6.01 0.13
CA PHE A 660 31.86 6.55 -1.17
C PHE A 660 33.06 6.38 -2.12
N GLY A 661 32.99 5.40 -3.03
CA GLY A 661 33.95 5.24 -4.10
C GLY A 661 33.68 6.27 -5.20
N SER A 662 34.51 7.31 -5.26
CA SER A 662 34.54 8.29 -6.34
C SER A 662 35.07 7.66 -7.63
N THR A 663 34.23 6.90 -8.35
CA THR A 663 34.40 6.57 -9.78
C THR A 663 33.13 5.89 -10.29
N LEU A 664 32.08 6.67 -10.55
CA LEU A 664 30.92 6.20 -11.30
C LEU A 664 31.26 6.26 -12.79
N THR A 665 31.59 5.11 -13.36
CA THR A 665 31.54 4.89 -14.81
C THR A 665 30.12 5.17 -15.32
N LYS A 666 30.02 5.70 -16.55
CA LYS A 666 28.73 5.96 -17.24
C LYS A 666 27.76 4.80 -17.01
N PRO A 667 26.48 5.05 -16.68
CA PRO A 667 25.51 3.97 -16.53
C PRO A 667 25.42 3.16 -17.84
N LEU A 668 25.47 1.83 -17.72
CA LEU A 668 25.14 0.84 -18.77
C LEU A 668 23.74 1.07 -19.40
N LEU A 669 22.95 2.03 -18.90
CA LEU A 669 21.65 2.41 -19.47
C LEU A 669 21.72 2.91 -20.91
N PHE A 670 22.83 3.54 -21.34
CA PHE A 670 22.90 4.20 -22.65
C PHE A 670 23.57 3.39 -23.77
N GLU A 671 24.17 2.24 -23.47
CA GLU A 671 24.75 1.36 -24.50
C GLU A 671 23.66 0.55 -25.21
N ALA A 672 22.61 0.13 -24.51
CA ALA A 672 21.51 -0.65 -25.10
C ALA A 672 20.63 0.14 -26.09
N THR A 673 20.61 1.48 -26.03
CA THR A 673 19.87 2.32 -26.97
C THR A 673 20.64 2.63 -28.27
N ARG A 674 21.94 2.33 -28.34
CA ARG A 674 22.74 2.55 -29.56
C ARG A 674 22.79 1.35 -30.50
N GLU A 675 22.43 0.15 -30.03
CA GLU A 675 22.45 -1.07 -30.86
C GLU A 675 21.12 -1.39 -31.58
N LEU A 676 20.17 -0.44 -31.62
CA LEU A 676 18.86 -0.62 -32.28
C LEU A 676 18.50 0.51 -33.26
N ASN A 677 19.48 1.24 -33.79
CA ASN A 677 19.30 2.12 -34.95
C ASN A 677 19.97 1.54 -36.19
#